data_AF-A0A919ZQV1-F1
#
_entry.id   AF-A0A919ZQV1-F1
#
_cell.length_a   1.000
_cell.length_b   1.000
_cell.length_c   1.000
_cell.angle_alpha   90.00
_cell.angle_beta   90.00
_cell.angle_gamma   90.00
#
_symmetry.space_group_name_H-M   'P 1'
#
loop_
_entity.id
_entity.type
_entity.pdbx_description
1 polymer ?
#
loop_
_entity_poly.entity_id
_entity_poly.type
_entity_poly.pdbx_seq_one_letter_code
_entity_poly.pdbx_strand_id
1 'polypeptide(L)'
;MGYFYFSSQILNRASHSAVAAAAYRSGETLYSERDGLTKNYGERIVQPQCFILKPKHAPDWVMDRERLWNEVEKIEKQKNAQMVREIRLALPTVLSEEDQKELLLEFCKKNFSDEGMVADIAIHRDKEKNPHAHVMLTMRPFNEDGSWGNKRKKINQEVSGVIKKVSVHLTDWNEKETLSRWRKNYAEIINEKLNIRGIDDQVSHESYKKQGLDRIPEIRLERTAYRYEMQLKDKAARNKTLYEPATFYGKINEEIRQLNAQLGKLSDDRRKQVISISEYQNEKTLKEQIKLVRTSRQLSVEEKSALQMVAQRSKSYVDFRIAKHIKDEIEQGSWKKKIESDRVKILSEKNLLSKAYKAFQEDPKQVLKFGFTPTHFLAQMKNKVTSIKVMEQKNSEDLRKYSLLLDKSVKALEVQRELTEKEFLVLYQVNYKIPVDEMYHAVQYFKDTSQVLNKEEISKYAKSKGNEIHKNVPSLSDQTKNISKSIFILDRAIQKQRKVILNSLQEQKYDLVYEANKKVEQYKLQRERHEKDLAGNVGLIKVELQSHYSDSLESIKNAELILQLKDRHEKGLSTGRVDQDLHLIISKFEKENANTSDQTLTPEKQIEKAYSQHIVSGLLQVLDQVERANKNKKRGKDPTEKKQRRRYRGQHLDH
;
A
#
# COMPACT_ATOMS: atom_id res chain seq x y z
N MET A 1 27.39 11.15 -24.44
CA MET A 1 26.70 12.22 -23.73
C MET A 1 27.44 13.51 -24.01
N GLY A 2 26.84 14.39 -24.81
CA GLY A 2 27.33 15.74 -25.04
C GLY A 2 27.28 16.51 -23.72
N TYR A 3 28.39 17.10 -23.31
CA TYR A 3 28.44 18.00 -22.17
C TYR A 3 28.71 19.42 -22.68
N PHE A 4 27.87 20.37 -22.26
CA PHE A 4 28.07 21.78 -22.54
C PHE A 4 28.96 22.40 -21.48
N TYR A 5 30.03 23.06 -21.91
CA TYR A 5 30.81 23.93 -21.04
C TYR A 5 31.24 25.17 -21.81
N PHE A 6 30.95 26.32 -21.23
CA PHE A 6 31.37 27.63 -21.74
C PHE A 6 31.75 28.52 -20.55
N SER A 7 33.03 28.87 -20.45
CA SER A 7 33.49 29.89 -19.50
C SER A 7 34.11 31.06 -20.25
N SER A 8 33.80 32.29 -19.83
CA SER A 8 34.49 33.49 -20.27
C SER A 8 35.20 34.10 -19.06
N GLN A 9 36.47 34.44 -19.22
CA GLN A 9 37.25 35.13 -18.21
C GLN A 9 38.11 36.22 -18.86
N ILE A 10 38.45 37.25 -18.09
CA ILE A 10 39.30 38.34 -18.55
C ILE A 10 40.67 38.23 -17.90
N LEU A 11 41.72 38.18 -18.72
CA LEU A 11 43.10 38.24 -18.25
C LEU A 11 43.52 39.71 -18.24
N ASN A 12 43.77 40.23 -17.03
CA ASN A 12 44.22 41.59 -16.84
C ASN A 12 45.75 41.66 -16.69
N ARG A 13 46.31 42.84 -16.99
CA ARG A 13 47.75 43.10 -16.97
C ARG A 13 48.38 42.89 -15.58
N ALA A 14 47.66 43.18 -14.50
CA ALA A 14 48.22 43.18 -13.15
C ALA A 14 48.68 41.78 -12.71
N SER A 15 48.01 40.72 -13.16
CA SER A 15 48.29 39.35 -12.72
C SER A 15 48.61 38.36 -13.85
N HIS A 16 48.58 38.79 -15.11
CA HIS A 16 48.78 37.90 -16.26
C HIS A 16 49.70 38.50 -17.32
N SER A 17 50.27 37.63 -18.14
CA SER A 17 50.85 37.96 -19.45
C SER A 17 50.01 37.31 -20.54
N ALA A 18 49.62 38.09 -21.55
CA ALA A 18 48.94 37.59 -22.75
C ALA A 18 49.88 36.68 -23.55
N VAL A 19 51.16 37.04 -23.70
CA VAL A 19 52.16 36.21 -24.39
C VAL A 19 52.36 34.88 -23.65
N ALA A 20 52.53 34.92 -22.33
CA ALA A 20 52.68 33.70 -21.54
C ALA A 20 51.42 32.82 -21.58
N ALA A 21 50.23 33.44 -21.66
CA ALA A 21 48.98 32.73 -21.81
C ALA A 21 48.86 32.05 -23.18
N ALA A 22 49.24 32.74 -24.26
CA ALA A 22 49.24 32.21 -25.62
C ALA A 22 50.19 31.03 -25.76
N ALA A 23 51.45 31.19 -25.33
CA ALA A 23 52.47 30.13 -25.33
C ALA A 23 52.00 28.88 -24.56
N TYR A 24 51.40 29.08 -23.38
CA TYR A 24 50.88 27.96 -22.60
C TYR A 24 49.79 27.18 -23.33
N ARG A 25 48.91 27.86 -24.09
CA ARG A 25 47.76 27.25 -24.77
C ARG A 25 48.13 26.63 -26.10
N SER A 26 48.96 27.28 -26.90
CA SER A 26 49.40 26.74 -28.19
C SER A 26 50.46 25.65 -28.05
N GLY A 27 51.23 25.68 -26.96
CA GLY A 27 52.44 24.84 -26.82
C GLY A 27 53.66 25.42 -27.55
N GLU A 28 53.53 26.62 -28.15
CA GLU A 28 54.62 27.30 -28.83
C GLU A 28 55.53 28.03 -27.83
N THR A 29 56.80 28.20 -28.22
CA THR A 29 57.74 29.04 -27.50
C THR A 29 57.58 30.48 -28.02
N LEU A 30 57.19 31.41 -27.14
CA LEU A 30 56.97 32.82 -27.51
C LEU A 30 57.77 33.77 -26.63
N TYR A 31 58.37 34.81 -27.21
CA TYR A 31 59.09 35.86 -26.50
C TYR A 31 58.16 37.00 -26.06
N SER A 32 58.23 37.40 -24.78
CA SER A 32 57.49 38.56 -24.27
C SER A 32 58.38 39.78 -24.19
N GLU A 33 58.08 40.79 -25.00
CA GLU A 33 58.78 42.09 -24.99
C GLU A 33 58.57 42.85 -23.67
N ARG A 34 57.45 42.60 -22.98
CA ARG A 34 57.07 43.31 -21.75
C ARG A 34 57.98 42.98 -20.57
N ASP A 35 58.34 41.72 -20.41
CA ASP A 35 59.19 41.25 -19.31
C ASP A 35 60.55 40.72 -19.76
N GLY A 36 60.81 40.68 -21.07
CA GLY A 36 62.08 40.25 -21.66
C GLY A 36 62.32 38.75 -21.55
N LEU A 37 61.27 37.95 -21.32
CA LEU A 37 61.40 36.51 -21.09
C LEU A 37 60.75 35.69 -22.20
N THR A 38 61.45 34.64 -22.62
CA THR A 38 60.90 33.57 -23.44
C THR A 38 59.98 32.66 -22.62
N LYS A 39 58.74 32.50 -23.07
CA LYS A 39 57.71 31.67 -22.46
C LYS A 39 57.71 30.30 -23.13
N ASN A 40 58.30 29.32 -22.47
CA ASN A 40 58.36 27.93 -22.89
C ASN A 40 57.84 27.03 -21.76
N TYR A 41 56.89 26.15 -22.07
CA TYR A 41 56.25 25.25 -21.09
C TYR A 41 56.56 23.76 -21.34
N GLY A 42 57.57 23.47 -22.16
CA GLY A 42 58.03 22.12 -22.48
C GLY A 42 57.17 21.40 -23.52
N GLU A 43 57.66 20.23 -23.92
CA GLU A 43 56.97 19.39 -24.91
C GLU A 43 55.72 18.72 -24.32
N ARG A 44 54.66 18.66 -25.14
CA ARG A 44 53.40 18.01 -24.80
C ARG A 44 53.32 16.66 -25.50
N ILE A 45 52.86 15.63 -24.78
CA ILE A 45 52.61 14.28 -25.35
C ILE A 45 51.60 14.37 -26.51
N VAL A 46 50.56 15.20 -26.34
CA VAL A 46 49.57 15.49 -27.39
C VAL A 46 49.62 16.99 -27.66
N GLN A 47 50.06 17.36 -28.86
CA GLN A 47 50.18 18.76 -29.26
C GLN A 47 48.81 19.39 -29.56
N PRO A 48 48.55 20.63 -29.12
CA PRO A 48 47.31 21.32 -29.44
C PRO A 48 47.19 21.64 -30.94
N GLN A 49 45.97 21.53 -31.48
CA GLN A 49 45.69 22.01 -32.83
C GLN A 49 45.32 23.51 -32.77
N CYS A 50 46.11 24.36 -33.45
CA CYS A 50 46.01 25.82 -33.29
C CYS A 50 45.57 26.54 -34.56
N PHE A 51 44.80 27.62 -34.39
CA PHE A 51 44.28 28.46 -35.48
C PHE A 51 44.22 29.92 -35.01
N ILE A 52 44.35 30.87 -35.94
CA ILE A 52 44.04 32.29 -35.69
C ILE A 52 43.00 32.72 -36.71
N LEU A 53 41.88 33.28 -36.23
CA LEU A 53 40.86 33.90 -37.06
C LEU A 53 40.91 35.40 -36.83
N LYS A 54 40.89 36.18 -37.92
CA LYS A 54 40.96 37.64 -37.86
C LYS A 54 39.80 38.32 -38.59
N PRO A 55 39.33 39.48 -38.11
CA PRO A 55 38.38 40.31 -38.85
C PRO A 55 38.93 40.68 -40.23
N LYS A 56 38.04 40.91 -41.21
CA LYS A 56 38.44 41.22 -42.59
C LYS A 56 39.40 42.41 -42.72
N HIS A 57 39.21 43.45 -41.89
CA HIS A 57 40.02 44.67 -41.89
C HIS A 57 41.20 44.62 -40.90
N ALA A 58 41.39 43.52 -40.17
CA ALA A 58 42.56 43.37 -39.30
C ALA A 58 43.80 43.09 -40.15
N PRO A 59 44.96 43.68 -39.81
CA PRO A 59 46.18 43.54 -40.59
C PRO A 59 46.74 42.11 -40.55
N ASP A 60 47.46 41.67 -41.58
CA ASP A 60 47.96 40.28 -41.70
C ASP A 60 48.90 39.86 -40.57
N TRP A 61 49.62 40.81 -39.97
CA TRP A 61 50.54 40.51 -38.89
C TRP A 61 49.88 39.93 -37.64
N VAL A 62 48.55 40.06 -37.46
CA VAL A 62 47.82 39.45 -36.34
C VAL A 62 47.80 37.92 -36.42
N MET A 63 48.14 37.35 -37.59
CA MET A 63 48.28 35.89 -37.77
C MET A 63 49.57 35.35 -37.16
N ASP A 64 50.52 36.22 -36.80
CA ASP A 64 51.68 35.87 -35.98
C ASP A 64 51.30 36.00 -34.51
N ARG A 65 51.26 34.87 -33.79
CA ARG A 65 50.83 34.80 -32.39
C ARG A 65 51.73 35.59 -31.45
N GLU A 66 53.05 35.50 -31.63
CA GLU A 66 54.01 36.21 -30.79
C GLU A 66 53.81 37.71 -30.95
N ARG A 67 53.75 38.17 -32.21
CA ARG A 67 53.54 39.58 -32.52
C ARG A 67 52.18 40.08 -32.05
N LEU A 68 51.11 39.31 -32.25
CA LEU A 68 49.75 39.64 -31.81
C LEU A 68 49.71 39.99 -30.32
N TRP A 69 50.17 39.07 -29.48
CA TRP A 69 50.02 39.23 -28.04
C TRP A 69 51.01 40.23 -27.44
N ASN A 70 52.18 40.44 -28.06
CA ASN A 70 53.05 41.56 -27.70
C ASN A 70 52.42 42.92 -28.02
N GLU A 71 51.82 43.09 -29.21
CA GLU A 71 51.14 44.34 -29.57
C GLU A 71 49.92 44.63 -28.67
N VAL A 72 49.18 43.60 -28.25
CA VAL A 72 48.12 43.74 -27.24
C VAL A 72 48.69 44.22 -25.90
N GLU A 73 49.78 43.63 -25.40
CA GLU A 73 50.42 44.05 -24.15
C GLU A 73 51.02 45.47 -24.24
N LYS A 74 51.46 45.89 -25.43
CA LYS A 74 52.02 47.22 -25.68
C LYS A 74 50.97 48.32 -25.68
N ILE A 75 49.78 48.06 -26.23
CA ILE A 75 48.68 49.04 -26.26
C ILE A 75 47.92 49.10 -24.92
N GLU A 76 47.85 47.99 -24.19
CA GLU A 76 47.17 47.91 -22.89
C GLU A 76 48.08 48.30 -21.71
N LYS A 77 48.37 49.60 -21.62
CA LYS A 77 49.39 50.16 -20.70
C LYS A 77 48.98 50.29 -19.23
N GLN A 78 47.68 50.39 -18.93
CA GLN A 78 47.22 50.60 -17.55
C GLN A 78 47.48 49.35 -16.68
N LYS A 79 47.82 49.55 -15.40
CA LYS A 79 48.14 48.46 -14.46
C LYS A 79 47.06 47.38 -14.42
N ASN A 80 45.79 47.76 -14.45
CA ASN A 80 44.63 46.87 -14.44
C ASN A 80 43.97 46.70 -15.83
N ALA A 81 44.69 47.00 -16.91
CA ALA A 81 44.15 46.89 -18.26
C ALA A 81 43.71 45.45 -18.56
N GLN A 82 42.51 45.31 -19.12
CA GLN A 82 42.00 44.05 -19.62
C GLN A 82 42.63 43.77 -20.99
N MET A 83 43.44 42.72 -21.10
CA MET A 83 44.24 42.42 -22.29
C MET A 83 43.57 41.38 -23.17
N VAL A 84 43.08 40.31 -22.55
CA VAL A 84 42.53 39.15 -23.24
C VAL A 84 41.19 38.78 -22.64
N ARG A 85 40.21 38.46 -23.49
CA ARG A 85 39.05 37.66 -23.09
C ARG A 85 39.33 36.22 -23.49
N GLU A 86 39.41 35.33 -22.53
CA GLU A 86 39.53 33.91 -22.79
C GLU A 86 38.17 33.24 -22.71
N ILE A 87 37.83 32.50 -23.76
CA ILE A 87 36.73 31.56 -23.79
C ILE A 87 37.29 30.14 -23.68
N ARG A 88 36.75 29.34 -22.76
CA ARG A 88 37.03 27.90 -22.70
C ARG A 88 35.77 27.11 -23.00
N LEU A 89 35.90 26.15 -23.90
CA LEU A 89 34.80 25.39 -24.47
C LEU A 89 35.07 23.89 -24.29
N ALA A 90 34.03 23.14 -23.92
CA ALA A 90 34.06 21.68 -24.07
C ALA A 90 33.70 21.29 -25.51
N LEU A 91 34.40 20.30 -26.07
CA LEU A 91 34.05 19.71 -27.35
C LEU A 91 33.31 18.38 -27.11
N PRO A 92 32.18 18.10 -27.77
CA PRO A 92 31.45 16.84 -27.56
C PRO A 92 32.25 15.63 -28.02
N THR A 93 32.55 14.69 -27.12
CA THR A 93 33.33 13.46 -27.43
C THR A 93 32.65 12.52 -28.42
N VAL A 94 31.34 12.69 -28.63
CA VAL A 94 30.54 11.91 -29.59
C VAL A 94 30.76 12.36 -31.04
N LEU A 95 31.29 13.56 -31.25
CA LEU A 95 31.63 14.08 -32.56
C LEU A 95 33.07 13.67 -32.93
N SER A 96 33.32 13.48 -34.23
CA SER A 96 34.68 13.22 -34.73
C SER A 96 35.59 14.43 -34.50
N GLU A 97 36.92 14.24 -34.56
CA GLU A 97 37.85 15.35 -34.37
C GLU A 97 37.67 16.47 -35.40
N GLU A 98 37.36 16.11 -36.65
CA GLU A 98 37.11 17.07 -37.72
C GLU A 98 35.80 17.84 -37.49
N ASP A 99 34.73 17.16 -37.06
CA ASP A 99 33.47 17.85 -36.69
C ASP A 99 33.65 18.85 -35.57
N GLN A 100 34.43 18.47 -34.55
CA GLN A 100 34.71 19.34 -33.42
C GLN A 100 35.50 20.57 -33.86
N LYS A 101 36.45 20.40 -34.78
CA LYS A 101 37.22 21.50 -35.38
C LYS A 101 36.32 22.41 -36.22
N GLU A 102 35.53 21.86 -37.13
CA GLU A 102 34.59 22.62 -37.97
C GLU A 102 33.62 23.44 -37.12
N LEU A 103 32.98 22.79 -36.15
CA LEU A 103 32.08 23.42 -35.19
C LEU A 103 32.73 24.60 -34.49
N LEU A 104 33.97 24.42 -34.01
CA LEU A 104 34.68 25.46 -33.27
C LEU A 104 35.07 26.64 -34.16
N LEU A 105 35.58 26.37 -35.35
CA LEU A 105 35.99 27.40 -36.30
C LEU A 105 34.78 28.20 -36.79
N GLU A 106 33.67 27.53 -37.11
CA GLU A 106 32.41 28.16 -37.46
C GLU A 106 31.91 29.07 -36.33
N PHE A 107 31.86 28.55 -35.09
CA PHE A 107 31.45 29.30 -33.92
C PHE A 107 32.34 30.55 -33.72
N CYS A 108 33.66 30.39 -33.73
CA CYS A 108 34.60 31.48 -33.48
C CYS A 108 34.58 32.52 -34.60
N LYS A 109 34.43 32.09 -35.85
CA LYS A 109 34.29 33.00 -36.99
C LYS A 109 33.05 33.86 -36.83
N LYS A 110 31.88 33.24 -36.70
CA LYS A 110 30.58 33.91 -36.65
C LYS A 110 30.42 34.83 -35.44
N ASN A 111 30.93 34.43 -34.27
CA ASN A 111 30.65 35.12 -33.01
C ASN A 111 31.77 36.06 -32.56
N PHE A 112 32.98 35.92 -33.11
CA PHE A 112 34.14 36.72 -32.67
C PHE A 112 34.83 37.43 -33.83
N SER A 113 35.28 36.68 -34.84
CA SER A 113 36.05 37.23 -35.96
C SER A 113 35.25 38.19 -36.82
N ASP A 114 34.04 37.79 -37.20
CA ASP A 114 33.12 38.61 -37.99
C ASP A 114 32.59 39.81 -37.16
N GLU A 115 32.64 39.72 -35.83
CA GLU A 115 32.26 40.77 -34.86
C GLU A 115 33.44 41.70 -34.48
N GLY A 116 34.61 41.55 -35.11
CA GLY A 116 35.74 42.48 -34.98
C GLY A 116 36.83 42.09 -33.97
N MET A 117 36.78 40.92 -33.35
CA MET A 117 37.85 40.39 -32.48
C MET A 117 38.80 39.48 -33.26
N VAL A 118 40.10 39.50 -32.94
CA VAL A 118 41.00 38.41 -33.37
C VAL A 118 40.83 37.26 -32.37
N ALA A 119 40.64 36.04 -32.89
CA ALA A 119 40.46 34.83 -32.10
C ALA A 119 41.62 33.86 -32.31
N ASP A 120 42.45 33.71 -31.29
CA ASP A 120 43.54 32.73 -31.23
C ASP A 120 43.06 31.46 -30.51
N ILE A 121 42.99 30.36 -31.25
CA ILE A 121 42.29 29.13 -30.89
C ILE A 121 43.33 28.02 -30.69
N ALA A 122 43.21 27.27 -29.60
CA ALA A 122 43.96 26.04 -29.35
C ALA A 122 43.03 24.92 -28.87
N ILE A 123 42.97 23.82 -29.62
CA ILE A 123 42.20 22.61 -29.29
C ILE A 123 43.10 21.61 -28.56
N HIS A 124 42.70 21.20 -27.36
CA HIS A 124 43.43 20.29 -26.49
C HIS A 124 42.73 18.92 -26.44
N ARG A 125 43.49 17.86 -26.70
CA ARG A 125 43.04 16.45 -26.70
C ARG A 125 43.91 15.54 -25.83
N ASP A 126 44.65 16.12 -24.90
CA ASP A 126 45.52 15.42 -23.94
C ASP A 126 44.75 14.46 -23.00
N LYS A 127 43.42 14.58 -22.95
CA LYS A 127 42.52 13.70 -22.19
C LYS A 127 41.39 13.22 -23.08
N GLU A 128 41.35 11.92 -23.32
CA GLU A 128 40.37 11.24 -24.20
C GLU A 128 38.92 11.65 -23.91
N LYS A 129 38.53 11.70 -22.64
CA LYS A 129 37.15 12.04 -22.21
C LYS A 129 36.93 13.54 -21.93
N ASN A 130 37.88 14.40 -22.29
CA ASN A 130 37.78 15.85 -22.08
C ASN A 130 38.49 16.66 -23.17
N PRO A 131 38.14 16.47 -24.47
CA PRO A 131 38.55 17.42 -25.49
C PRO A 131 37.92 18.79 -25.20
N HIS A 132 38.75 19.82 -25.26
CA HIS A 132 38.35 21.19 -24.95
C HIS A 132 39.15 22.19 -25.77
N ALA A 133 38.65 23.40 -25.91
CA ALA A 133 39.32 24.48 -26.63
C ALA A 133 39.52 25.70 -25.73
N HIS A 134 40.65 26.37 -25.93
CA HIS A 134 40.94 27.70 -25.44
C HIS A 134 40.87 28.67 -26.61
N VAL A 135 40.12 29.76 -26.46
CA VAL A 135 40.01 30.84 -27.45
C VAL A 135 40.37 32.14 -26.77
N MET A 136 41.49 32.74 -27.15
CA MET A 136 41.93 34.05 -26.68
C MET A 136 41.46 35.12 -27.66
N LEU A 137 40.69 36.07 -27.15
CA LEU A 137 40.07 37.15 -27.92
C LEU A 137 40.71 38.49 -27.58
N THR A 138 40.96 39.31 -28.60
CA THR A 138 41.36 40.71 -28.40
C THR A 138 40.24 41.51 -27.73
N MET A 139 40.62 42.46 -26.88
CA MET A 139 39.67 43.34 -26.15
C MET A 139 39.41 44.67 -26.87
N ARG A 140 40.08 44.89 -28.01
CA ARG A 140 39.95 46.08 -28.87
C ARG A 140 39.56 45.66 -30.28
N PRO A 141 38.64 46.41 -30.94
CA PRO A 141 38.43 46.28 -32.37
C PRO A 141 39.61 46.91 -33.12
N PHE A 142 39.70 46.61 -34.42
CA PHE A 142 40.50 47.37 -35.36
C PHE A 142 39.62 48.45 -36.02
N ASN A 143 40.23 49.56 -36.39
CA ASN A 143 39.59 50.54 -37.27
C ASN A 143 39.69 50.06 -38.74
N GLU A 144 38.99 50.71 -39.66
CA GLU A 144 38.99 50.34 -41.09
C GLU A 144 40.39 50.40 -41.73
N ASP A 145 41.29 51.23 -41.20
CA ASP A 145 42.69 51.36 -41.64
C ASP A 145 43.62 50.29 -41.04
N GLY A 146 43.10 49.36 -40.25
CA GLY A 146 43.86 48.30 -39.59
C GLY A 146 44.62 48.73 -38.32
N SER A 147 44.43 49.98 -37.85
CA SER A 147 44.96 50.45 -36.56
C SER A 147 44.08 50.01 -35.38
N TRP A 148 44.61 50.02 -34.15
CA TRP A 148 43.82 49.67 -32.96
C TRP A 148 42.73 50.70 -32.67
N GLY A 149 41.50 50.23 -32.53
CA GLY A 149 40.36 51.01 -32.08
C GLY A 149 40.35 51.27 -30.57
N ASN A 150 39.53 52.25 -30.17
CA ASN A 150 39.28 52.54 -28.76
C ASN A 150 38.27 51.56 -28.15
N LYS A 151 38.46 51.17 -26.88
CA LYS A 151 37.48 50.33 -26.16
C LYS A 151 36.25 51.10 -25.71
N ARG A 152 36.42 52.39 -25.43
CA ARG A 152 35.44 53.27 -24.80
C ARG A 152 35.55 54.68 -25.36
N LYS A 153 34.43 55.41 -25.37
CA LYS A 153 34.38 56.86 -25.60
C LYS A 153 33.68 57.55 -24.43
N LYS A 154 33.99 58.84 -24.20
CA LYS A 154 33.24 59.68 -23.26
C LYS A 154 32.09 60.36 -24.00
N ILE A 155 30.88 60.22 -23.49
CA ILE A 155 29.68 60.89 -24.02
C ILE A 155 29.02 61.71 -22.91
N ASN A 156 28.26 62.73 -23.29
CA ASN A 156 27.36 63.45 -22.38
C ASN A 156 26.05 62.66 -22.28
N GLN A 157 25.65 62.26 -21.07
CA GLN A 157 24.41 61.53 -20.80
C GLN A 157 23.65 62.21 -19.66
N GLU A 158 22.35 62.41 -19.85
CA GLU A 158 21.47 62.93 -18.80
C GLU A 158 21.14 61.81 -17.80
N VAL A 159 21.44 62.04 -16.52
CA VAL A 159 21.11 61.13 -15.43
C VAL A 159 20.42 61.94 -14.35
N SER A 160 19.12 61.71 -14.16
CA SER A 160 18.29 62.42 -13.17
C SER A 160 18.27 63.95 -13.37
N GLY A 161 18.12 64.42 -14.62
CA GLY A 161 18.04 65.85 -14.92
C GLY A 161 19.39 66.58 -15.03
N VAL A 162 20.52 65.88 -14.88
CA VAL A 162 21.87 66.48 -14.96
C VAL A 162 22.71 65.80 -16.03
N ILE A 163 23.32 66.61 -16.92
CA ILE A 163 24.24 66.13 -17.96
C ILE A 163 25.58 65.76 -17.32
N LYS A 164 26.00 64.49 -17.43
CA LYS A 164 27.29 63.99 -16.94
C LYS A 164 28.10 63.37 -18.09
N LYS A 165 29.43 63.50 -18.03
CA LYS A 165 30.34 62.77 -18.93
C LYS A 165 30.48 61.32 -18.46
N VAL A 166 29.85 60.38 -19.18
CA VAL A 166 29.90 58.94 -18.90
C VAL A 166 30.78 58.24 -19.93
N SER A 167 31.57 57.27 -19.47
CA SER A 167 32.37 56.43 -20.37
C SER A 167 31.53 55.24 -20.82
N VAL A 168 31.26 55.13 -22.12
CA VAL A 168 30.51 54.01 -22.71
C VAL A 168 31.45 53.14 -23.54
N HIS A 169 31.16 51.84 -23.60
CA HIS A 169 31.87 50.93 -24.49
C HIS A 169 31.51 51.21 -25.96
N LEU A 170 32.48 51.03 -26.85
CA LEU A 170 32.27 51.18 -28.29
C LEU A 170 31.79 49.89 -28.97
N THR A 171 31.88 48.78 -28.25
CA THR A 171 31.39 47.47 -28.67
C THR A 171 30.52 46.88 -27.57
N ASP A 172 29.64 45.96 -27.94
CA ASP A 172 28.74 45.22 -27.04
C ASP A 172 29.41 43.98 -26.41
N TRP A 173 30.70 43.74 -26.68
CA TRP A 173 31.42 42.51 -26.29
C TRP A 173 31.47 42.25 -24.78
N ASN A 174 31.17 43.26 -23.96
CA ASN A 174 31.18 43.18 -22.50
C ASN A 174 29.78 43.14 -21.90
N GLU A 175 28.73 43.19 -22.72
CA GLU A 175 27.34 43.13 -22.28
C GLU A 175 26.95 41.70 -21.88
N LYS A 176 26.00 41.59 -20.96
CA LYS A 176 25.54 40.28 -20.46
C LYS A 176 24.80 39.51 -21.55
N GLU A 177 24.06 40.25 -22.36
CA GLU A 177 23.27 39.82 -23.50
C GLU A 177 24.19 39.17 -24.55
N THR A 178 25.34 39.78 -24.83
CA THR A 178 26.33 39.25 -25.76
C THR A 178 26.96 37.95 -25.26
N LEU A 179 27.32 37.86 -23.98
CA LEU A 179 27.77 36.59 -23.40
C LEU A 179 26.69 35.50 -23.47
N SER A 180 25.42 35.87 -23.25
CA SER A 180 24.29 34.95 -23.38
C SER A 180 24.11 34.48 -24.82
N ARG A 181 24.25 35.38 -25.80
CA ARG A 181 24.19 35.09 -27.23
C ARG A 181 25.31 34.15 -27.66
N TRP A 182 26.55 34.37 -27.24
CA TRP A 182 27.67 33.45 -27.53
C TRP A 182 27.41 32.04 -26.98
N ARG A 183 26.93 31.96 -25.74
CA ARG A 183 26.58 30.67 -25.12
C ARG A 183 25.46 29.96 -25.88
N LYS A 184 24.41 30.70 -26.27
CA LYS A 184 23.30 30.19 -27.06
C LYS A 184 23.78 29.66 -28.41
N ASN A 185 24.48 30.49 -29.18
CA ASN A 185 24.98 30.14 -30.50
C ASN A 185 25.91 28.92 -30.46
N TYR A 186 26.74 28.78 -29.41
CA TYR A 186 27.58 27.59 -29.25
C TYR A 186 26.75 26.32 -29.04
N ALA A 187 25.72 26.37 -28.19
CA ALA A 187 24.82 25.23 -27.98
C ALA A 187 24.05 24.87 -29.27
N GLU A 188 23.59 25.87 -30.02
CA GLU A 188 22.88 25.66 -31.29
C GLU A 188 23.75 24.96 -32.34
N ILE A 189 24.99 25.40 -32.53
CA ILE A 189 25.91 24.75 -33.48
C ILE A 189 26.26 23.32 -33.04
N ILE A 190 26.41 23.06 -31.73
CA ILE A 190 26.56 21.69 -31.22
C ILE A 190 25.36 20.84 -31.61
N ASN A 191 24.14 21.31 -31.32
CA ASN A 191 22.92 20.55 -31.60
C ASN A 191 22.72 20.32 -33.10
N GLU A 192 23.07 21.30 -33.94
CA GLU A 192 23.04 21.16 -35.40
C GLU A 192 23.98 20.05 -35.87
N LYS A 193 25.23 20.04 -35.40
CA LYS A 193 26.20 18.99 -35.76
C LYS A 193 25.78 17.62 -35.25
N LEU A 194 25.21 17.52 -34.05
CA LEU A 194 24.66 16.26 -33.51
C LEU A 194 23.51 15.75 -34.40
N ASN A 195 22.59 16.63 -34.79
CA ASN A 195 21.45 16.30 -35.64
C ASN A 195 21.86 15.84 -37.05
N ILE A 196 22.79 16.54 -37.69
CA ILE A 196 23.34 16.16 -39.01
C ILE A 196 23.95 14.75 -38.97
N ARG A 197 24.51 14.35 -37.82
CA ARG A 197 25.10 13.02 -37.61
C ARG A 197 24.12 11.97 -37.08
N GLY A 198 22.83 12.31 -36.97
CA GLY A 198 21.79 11.40 -36.48
C GLY A 198 22.00 10.97 -35.02
N ILE A 199 22.69 11.80 -34.23
CA ILE A 199 22.95 11.51 -32.81
C ILE A 199 21.81 12.10 -31.99
N ASP A 200 21.04 11.23 -31.33
CA ASP A 200 19.94 11.59 -30.42
C ASP A 200 20.47 12.08 -29.06
N ASP A 201 21.11 13.24 -29.07
CA ASP A 201 21.61 13.95 -27.88
C ASP A 201 21.45 15.46 -28.10
N GLN A 202 21.24 16.21 -27.02
CA GLN A 202 21.07 17.66 -27.08
C GLN A 202 21.74 18.35 -25.90
N VAL A 203 22.29 19.52 -26.17
CA VAL A 203 22.88 20.38 -25.16
C VAL A 203 22.12 21.71 -25.07
N SER A 204 22.14 22.31 -23.88
CA SER A 204 21.60 23.65 -23.68
C SER A 204 22.57 24.49 -22.87
N HIS A 205 22.62 25.77 -23.24
CA HIS A 205 23.38 26.79 -22.55
C HIS A 205 22.68 27.32 -21.29
N GLU A 206 21.40 27.02 -21.15
CA GLU A 206 20.56 27.49 -20.05
C GLU A 206 20.72 26.60 -18.82
N SER A 207 20.52 27.18 -17.63
CA SER A 207 20.38 26.38 -16.40
C SER A 207 19.18 25.45 -16.49
N TYR A 208 19.20 24.30 -15.79
CA TYR A 208 18.04 23.39 -15.70
C TYR A 208 16.73 24.12 -15.36
N LYS A 209 16.77 25.09 -14.43
CA LYS A 209 15.62 25.94 -14.08
C LYS A 209 15.01 26.70 -15.27
N LYS A 210 15.85 27.28 -16.15
CA LYS A 210 15.39 28.03 -17.33
C LYS A 210 14.83 27.11 -18.41
N GLN A 211 15.37 25.90 -18.53
CA GLN A 211 14.85 24.85 -19.40
C GLN A 211 13.53 24.25 -18.90
N GLY A 212 13.06 24.62 -17.69
CA GLY A 212 11.89 23.99 -17.06
C GLY A 212 12.14 22.55 -16.60
N LEU A 213 13.40 22.16 -16.40
CA LEU A 213 13.77 20.84 -15.90
C LEU A 213 13.81 20.86 -14.36
N ASP A 214 13.02 19.99 -13.74
CA ASP A 214 13.00 19.73 -12.29
C ASP A 214 14.26 18.94 -11.86
N ARG A 215 15.44 19.51 -12.10
CA ARG A 215 16.75 18.93 -11.81
C ARG A 215 17.65 19.93 -11.08
N ILE A 216 18.24 19.48 -9.98
CA ILE A 216 19.21 20.21 -9.18
C ILE A 216 20.60 20.03 -9.81
N PRO A 217 21.34 21.10 -10.15
CA PRO A 217 22.68 20.98 -10.71
C PRO A 217 23.71 20.54 -9.66
N GLU A 218 24.64 19.66 -10.04
CA GLU A 218 25.79 19.30 -9.19
C GLU A 218 26.76 20.49 -9.05
N ILE A 219 27.43 20.55 -7.90
CA ILE A 219 28.46 21.54 -7.59
C ILE A 219 29.80 21.10 -8.21
N ARG A 220 30.48 22.02 -8.87
CA ARG A 220 31.81 21.73 -9.44
C ARG A 220 32.82 21.44 -8.33
N LEU A 221 33.46 20.27 -8.41
CA LEU A 221 34.58 19.93 -7.53
C LEU A 221 35.84 20.73 -7.91
N GLU A 222 36.56 21.21 -6.91
CA GLU A 222 37.90 21.74 -7.10
C GLU A 222 38.87 20.65 -7.59
N ARG A 223 39.99 21.04 -8.20
CA ARG A 223 40.91 20.11 -8.87
C ARG A 223 41.44 19.01 -7.92
N THR A 224 41.79 19.37 -6.70
CA THR A 224 42.30 18.45 -5.67
C THR A 224 41.20 17.49 -5.22
N ALA A 225 40.02 18.01 -4.89
CA ALA A 225 38.85 17.21 -4.53
C ALA A 225 38.45 16.24 -5.65
N TYR A 226 38.36 16.71 -6.89
CA TYR A 226 38.04 15.87 -8.05
C TYR A 226 39.04 14.71 -8.21
N ARG A 227 40.35 14.99 -8.11
CA ARG A 227 41.38 13.95 -8.20
C ARG A 227 41.24 12.91 -7.10
N TYR A 228 40.99 13.35 -5.87
CA TYR A 228 40.81 12.47 -4.74
C TYR A 228 39.57 11.57 -4.90
N GLU A 229 38.43 12.14 -5.31
CA GLU A 229 37.21 11.35 -5.59
C GLU A 229 37.41 10.36 -6.74
N MET A 230 38.15 10.73 -7.79
CA MET A 230 38.49 9.79 -8.88
C MET A 230 39.36 8.63 -8.40
N GLN A 231 40.34 8.87 -7.53
CA GLN A 231 41.15 7.80 -6.93
C GLN A 231 40.30 6.84 -6.09
N LEU A 232 39.33 7.38 -5.35
CA LEU A 232 38.39 6.56 -4.58
C LEU A 232 37.51 5.71 -5.50
N LYS A 233 37.02 6.26 -6.61
CA LYS A 233 36.27 5.51 -7.63
C LYS A 233 37.12 4.38 -8.22
N ASP A 234 38.35 4.67 -8.60
CA ASP A 234 39.26 3.66 -9.15
C ASP A 234 39.56 2.55 -8.13
N LYS A 235 39.76 2.91 -6.86
CA LYS A 235 39.98 1.95 -5.77
C LYS A 235 38.74 1.07 -5.54
N ALA A 236 37.55 1.67 -5.51
CA ALA A 236 36.29 0.95 -5.36
C ALA A 236 36.06 -0.02 -6.54
N ALA A 237 36.32 0.43 -7.77
CA ALA A 237 36.22 -0.40 -8.97
C ALA A 237 37.19 -1.60 -8.93
N ARG A 238 38.45 -1.38 -8.57
CA ARG A 238 39.46 -2.46 -8.43
C ARG A 238 39.07 -3.46 -7.35
N ASN A 239 38.50 -2.99 -6.24
CA ASN A 239 38.13 -3.84 -5.11
C ASN A 239 36.70 -4.42 -5.22
N LYS A 240 35.95 -4.10 -6.30
CA LYS A 240 34.53 -4.43 -6.48
C LYS A 240 33.65 -4.02 -5.29
N THR A 241 34.00 -2.91 -4.63
CA THR A 241 33.22 -2.34 -3.53
C THR A 241 32.40 -1.15 -4.03
N LEU A 242 31.37 -0.75 -3.28
CA LEU A 242 30.62 0.46 -3.58
C LEU A 242 31.52 1.68 -3.40
N TYR A 243 31.43 2.64 -4.33
CA TYR A 243 32.09 3.92 -4.19
C TYR A 243 31.34 4.79 -3.19
N GLU A 244 32.07 5.36 -2.23
CA GLU A 244 31.54 6.33 -1.27
C GLU A 244 32.31 7.66 -1.38
N PRO A 245 31.61 8.80 -1.53
CA PRO A 245 32.26 10.10 -1.63
C PRO A 245 32.87 10.55 -0.30
N ALA A 246 34.11 11.03 -0.34
CA ALA A 246 34.83 11.43 0.87
C ALA A 246 34.86 12.95 1.09
N THR A 247 34.87 13.74 0.01
CA THR A 247 34.96 15.20 0.09
C THR A 247 33.60 15.84 0.41
N PHE A 248 33.61 17.04 0.99
CA PHE A 248 32.40 17.78 1.35
C PHE A 248 31.44 17.95 0.15
N TYR A 249 31.93 18.52 -0.95
CA TYR A 249 31.12 18.66 -2.17
C TYR A 249 30.85 17.33 -2.88
N GLY A 250 31.71 16.33 -2.72
CA GLY A 250 31.45 14.97 -3.21
C GLY A 250 30.20 14.35 -2.57
N LYS A 251 30.05 14.52 -1.25
CA LYS A 251 28.87 14.07 -0.50
C LYS A 251 27.61 14.82 -0.91
N ILE A 252 27.68 16.15 -1.01
CA ILE A 252 26.55 16.98 -1.48
C ILE A 252 26.12 16.59 -2.90
N ASN A 253 27.07 16.34 -3.81
CA ASN A 253 26.73 15.91 -5.16
C ASN A 253 26.08 14.53 -5.19
N GLU A 254 26.44 13.63 -4.26
CA GLU A 254 25.75 12.34 -4.13
C GLU A 254 24.32 12.52 -3.62
N GLU A 255 24.09 13.38 -2.63
CA GLU A 255 22.75 13.76 -2.20
C GLU A 255 21.94 14.39 -3.35
N ILE A 256 22.55 15.28 -4.13
CA ILE A 256 21.93 15.88 -5.33
C ILE A 256 21.58 14.80 -6.35
N ARG A 257 22.45 13.80 -6.59
CA ARG A 257 22.15 12.67 -7.47
C ARG A 257 20.95 11.86 -6.97
N GLN A 258 20.91 11.57 -5.68
CA GLN A 258 19.80 10.85 -5.06
C GLN A 258 18.49 11.63 -5.14
N LEU A 259 18.51 12.93 -4.83
CA LEU A 259 17.35 13.82 -4.96
C LEU A 259 16.89 13.93 -6.41
N ASN A 260 17.80 14.07 -7.37
CA ASN A 260 17.46 14.09 -8.79
C ASN A 260 16.85 12.76 -9.24
N ALA A 261 17.34 11.62 -8.74
CA ALA A 261 16.75 10.32 -9.03
C ALA A 261 15.33 10.19 -8.45
N GLN A 262 15.11 10.72 -7.24
CA GLN A 262 13.78 10.79 -6.62
C GLN A 262 12.85 11.74 -7.39
N LEU A 263 13.32 12.93 -7.78
CA LEU A 263 12.59 13.87 -8.62
C LEU A 263 12.28 13.29 -10.00
N GLY A 264 13.20 12.51 -10.57
CA GLY A 264 12.98 11.74 -11.79
C GLY A 264 11.83 10.75 -11.63
N LYS A 265 11.85 9.93 -10.57
CA LYS A 265 10.73 9.03 -10.24
C LYS A 265 9.41 9.79 -10.03
N LEU A 266 9.42 10.89 -9.28
CA LEU A 266 8.24 11.74 -9.08
C LEU A 266 7.77 12.39 -10.37
N SER A 267 8.68 12.79 -11.26
CA SER A 267 8.37 13.36 -12.56
C SER A 267 7.84 12.29 -13.51
N ASP A 268 8.32 11.06 -13.44
CA ASP A 268 7.79 9.91 -14.18
C ASP A 268 6.40 9.56 -13.64
N ASP A 269 6.18 9.59 -12.33
CA ASP A 269 4.87 9.44 -11.69
C ASP A 269 3.94 10.62 -12.05
N ARG A 270 4.47 11.85 -12.16
CA ARG A 270 3.73 13.02 -12.66
C ARG A 270 3.48 12.93 -14.16
N ARG A 271 4.36 12.35 -14.96
CA ARG A 271 4.15 12.08 -16.39
C ARG A 271 3.12 10.98 -16.59
N LYS A 272 3.08 9.97 -15.71
CA LYS A 272 1.93 9.06 -15.58
C LYS A 272 0.64 9.82 -15.23
N GLN A 273 0.71 10.86 -14.38
CA GLN A 273 -0.43 11.78 -14.16
C GLN A 273 -0.74 12.74 -15.34
N VAL A 274 0.23 13.10 -16.18
CA VAL A 274 -0.03 13.93 -17.38
C VAL A 274 -0.59 13.08 -18.53
N ILE A 275 -0.19 11.81 -18.62
CA ILE A 275 -0.95 10.78 -19.34
C ILE A 275 -2.38 10.72 -18.75
N SER A 276 -2.53 10.88 -17.44
CA SER A 276 -3.84 11.00 -16.79
C SER A 276 -4.62 12.30 -17.08
N ILE A 277 -4.07 13.31 -17.77
CA ILE A 277 -4.85 14.46 -18.29
C ILE A 277 -5.58 14.06 -19.59
N SER A 278 -4.98 13.18 -20.40
CA SER A 278 -5.71 12.50 -21.48
C SER A 278 -6.71 11.49 -20.91
N GLU A 279 -6.41 10.88 -19.75
CA GLU A 279 -7.39 10.10 -18.99
C GLU A 279 -8.41 10.97 -18.24
N TYR A 280 -8.18 12.27 -18.00
CA TYR A 280 -9.15 13.17 -17.34
C TYR A 280 -10.35 13.46 -18.26
N GLN A 281 -10.13 13.47 -19.58
CA GLN A 281 -11.21 13.43 -20.56
C GLN A 281 -11.98 12.09 -20.48
N ASN A 282 -11.29 10.96 -20.24
CA ASN A 282 -11.93 9.69 -19.92
C ASN A 282 -12.54 9.65 -18.50
N GLU A 283 -12.03 10.39 -17.52
CA GLU A 283 -12.44 10.38 -16.11
C GLU A 283 -13.74 11.17 -15.91
N LYS A 284 -13.89 12.30 -16.62
CA LYS A 284 -15.16 13.01 -16.73
C LYS A 284 -16.21 12.10 -17.37
N THR A 285 -15.83 11.36 -18.41
CA THR A 285 -16.65 10.36 -19.09
C THR A 285 -16.98 9.15 -18.17
N LEU A 286 -16.04 8.66 -17.36
CA LEU A 286 -16.23 7.54 -16.42
C LEU A 286 -17.08 7.94 -15.21
N LYS A 287 -16.90 9.15 -14.66
CA LYS A 287 -17.78 9.70 -13.61
C LYS A 287 -19.21 9.86 -14.12
N GLU A 288 -19.38 10.31 -15.37
CA GLU A 288 -20.68 10.36 -16.04
C GLU A 288 -21.26 8.95 -16.26
N GLN A 289 -20.46 7.97 -16.71
CA GLN A 289 -20.89 6.58 -16.88
C GLN A 289 -21.28 5.92 -15.54
N ILE A 290 -20.51 6.12 -14.47
CA ILE A 290 -20.83 5.64 -13.11
C ILE A 290 -22.11 6.30 -12.59
N LYS A 291 -22.28 7.60 -12.82
CA LYS A 291 -23.52 8.31 -12.48
C LYS A 291 -24.71 7.74 -13.27
N LEU A 292 -24.51 7.47 -14.56
CA LEU A 292 -25.50 6.83 -15.43
C LEU A 292 -25.90 5.44 -14.94
N VAL A 293 -24.99 4.64 -14.38
CA VAL A 293 -25.35 3.32 -13.79
C VAL A 293 -26.49 3.46 -12.76
N ARG A 294 -26.45 4.51 -11.92
CA ARG A 294 -27.49 4.75 -10.92
C ARG A 294 -28.72 5.47 -11.50
N THR A 295 -28.55 6.45 -12.38
CA THR A 295 -29.68 7.25 -12.90
C THR A 295 -30.47 6.56 -14.02
N SER A 296 -29.84 5.69 -14.80
CA SER A 296 -30.49 4.95 -15.90
C SER A 296 -31.22 3.69 -15.41
N ARG A 297 -30.92 3.19 -14.21
CA ARG A 297 -31.58 2.00 -13.67
C ARG A 297 -33.04 2.32 -13.34
N GLN A 298 -33.94 1.67 -14.06
CA GLN A 298 -35.36 1.65 -13.70
C GLN A 298 -35.56 0.74 -12.49
N LEU A 299 -36.09 1.31 -11.42
CA LEU A 299 -36.42 0.58 -10.20
C LEU A 299 -37.90 0.17 -10.20
N SER A 300 -38.17 -1.09 -9.82
CA SER A 300 -39.53 -1.57 -9.60
C SER A 300 -40.20 -0.85 -8.41
N VAL A 301 -41.52 -0.97 -8.29
CA VAL A 301 -42.28 -0.40 -7.18
C VAL A 301 -41.80 -0.98 -5.84
N GLU A 302 -41.51 -2.27 -5.82
CA GLU A 302 -41.00 -3.02 -4.68
C GLU A 302 -39.59 -2.57 -4.30
N GLU A 303 -38.68 -2.41 -5.28
CA GLU A 303 -37.31 -1.93 -5.05
C GLU A 303 -37.30 -0.50 -4.50
N LYS A 304 -38.16 0.39 -5.03
CA LYS A 304 -38.33 1.76 -4.51
C LYS A 304 -38.83 1.73 -3.06
N SER A 305 -39.83 0.90 -2.76
CA SER A 305 -40.35 0.75 -1.40
C SER A 305 -39.29 0.23 -0.43
N ALA A 306 -38.46 -0.72 -0.88
CA ALA A 306 -37.35 -1.27 -0.11
C ALA A 306 -36.27 -0.22 0.20
N LEU A 307 -35.80 0.52 -0.81
CA LEU A 307 -34.82 1.59 -0.62
C LEU A 307 -35.36 2.73 0.25
N GLN A 308 -36.63 3.11 0.08
CA GLN A 308 -37.27 4.14 0.90
C GLN A 308 -37.34 3.73 2.38
N MET A 309 -37.65 2.47 2.66
CA MET A 309 -37.64 1.94 4.04
C MET A 309 -36.25 2.07 4.67
N VAL A 310 -35.21 1.65 3.96
CA VAL A 310 -33.82 1.75 4.44
C VAL A 310 -33.39 3.21 4.62
N ALA A 311 -33.78 4.10 3.70
CA ALA A 311 -33.50 5.53 3.79
C ALA A 311 -34.16 6.17 5.02
N GLN A 312 -35.43 5.85 5.29
CA GLN A 312 -36.16 6.35 6.46
C GLN A 312 -35.52 5.90 7.77
N ARG A 313 -35.05 4.64 7.84
CA ARG A 313 -34.43 4.09 9.04
C ARG A 313 -33.03 4.65 9.29
N SER A 314 -32.21 4.76 8.24
CA SER A 314 -30.84 5.29 8.33
C SER A 314 -30.77 6.81 8.39
N LYS A 315 -31.85 7.51 7.97
CA LYS A 315 -31.89 8.97 7.77
C LYS A 315 -30.78 9.48 6.86
N SER A 316 -30.36 8.66 5.90
CA SER A 316 -29.25 8.95 5.00
C SER A 316 -29.51 8.40 3.60
N TYR A 317 -28.64 8.78 2.65
CA TYR A 317 -28.62 8.20 1.32
C TYR A 317 -28.29 6.70 1.40
N VAL A 318 -29.04 5.87 0.68
CA VAL A 318 -28.84 4.41 0.72
C VAL A 318 -27.74 4.00 -0.25
N ASP A 319 -26.55 3.78 0.30
CA ASP A 319 -25.47 3.10 -0.40
C ASP A 319 -25.32 1.64 0.06
N PHE A 320 -24.37 0.90 -0.51
CA PHE A 320 -24.15 -0.51 -0.17
C PHE A 320 -23.82 -0.73 1.31
N ARG A 321 -22.99 0.12 1.94
CA ARG A 321 -22.64 -0.05 3.35
C ARG A 321 -23.81 0.24 4.26
N ILE A 322 -24.60 1.27 3.97
CA ILE A 322 -25.80 1.58 4.73
C ILE A 322 -26.84 0.47 4.58
N ALA A 323 -27.09 -0.02 3.37
CA ALA A 323 -28.01 -1.14 3.13
C ALA A 323 -27.56 -2.42 3.86
N LYS A 324 -26.26 -2.74 3.81
CA LYS A 324 -25.66 -3.88 4.51
C LYS A 324 -25.80 -3.73 6.03
N HIS A 325 -25.44 -2.55 6.57
CA HIS A 325 -25.54 -2.27 7.99
C HIS A 325 -26.98 -2.40 8.51
N ILE A 326 -27.97 -1.81 7.81
CA ILE A 326 -29.37 -1.89 8.22
C ILE A 326 -29.90 -3.33 8.16
N LYS A 327 -29.55 -4.09 7.13
CA LYS A 327 -29.88 -5.52 7.05
C LYS A 327 -29.29 -6.28 8.23
N ASP A 328 -28.01 -6.06 8.53
CA ASP A 328 -27.32 -6.73 9.63
C ASP A 328 -27.88 -6.30 11.00
N GLU A 329 -28.25 -5.03 11.17
CA GLU A 329 -28.91 -4.50 12.37
C GLU A 329 -30.28 -5.17 12.60
N ILE A 330 -31.09 -5.33 11.55
CA ILE A 330 -32.39 -6.01 11.63
C ILE A 330 -32.19 -7.49 11.97
N GLU A 331 -31.26 -8.15 11.29
CA GLU A 331 -31.02 -9.58 11.44
C GLU A 331 -30.42 -9.95 12.81
N GLN A 332 -29.49 -9.14 13.31
CA GLN A 332 -28.80 -9.35 14.58
C GLN A 332 -29.50 -8.67 15.77
N GLY A 333 -30.50 -7.83 15.48
CA GLY A 333 -31.24 -7.04 16.46
C GLY A 333 -32.03 -7.86 17.48
N SER A 334 -32.47 -7.19 18.54
CA SER A 334 -33.19 -7.82 19.66
C SER A 334 -34.63 -8.25 19.30
N TRP A 335 -35.22 -7.71 18.23
CA TRP A 335 -36.61 -7.98 17.87
C TRP A 335 -36.83 -9.42 17.42
N LYS A 336 -35.94 -9.97 16.56
CA LYS A 336 -35.99 -11.39 16.17
C LYS A 336 -35.89 -12.30 17.40
N LYS A 337 -34.94 -12.02 18.29
CA LYS A 337 -34.76 -12.76 19.55
C LYS A 337 -36.00 -12.70 20.45
N LYS A 338 -36.69 -11.55 20.48
CA LYS A 338 -37.94 -11.38 21.21
C LYS A 338 -39.09 -12.21 20.62
N ILE A 339 -39.29 -12.17 19.31
CA ILE A 339 -40.31 -12.98 18.60
C ILE A 339 -40.05 -14.47 18.84
N GLU A 340 -38.80 -14.91 18.73
CA GLU A 340 -38.43 -16.31 19.02
C GLU A 340 -38.69 -16.68 20.49
N SER A 341 -38.37 -15.79 21.43
CA SER A 341 -38.64 -15.99 22.86
C SER A 341 -40.13 -16.11 23.17
N ASP A 342 -40.95 -15.22 22.59
CA ASP A 342 -42.40 -15.23 22.78
C ASP A 342 -43.04 -16.47 22.13
N ARG A 343 -42.56 -16.90 20.96
CA ARG A 343 -42.94 -18.19 20.36
C ARG A 343 -42.64 -19.37 21.29
N VAL A 344 -41.47 -19.40 21.94
CA VAL A 344 -41.12 -20.47 22.89
C VAL A 344 -42.04 -20.46 24.10
N LYS A 345 -42.41 -19.28 24.64
CA LYS A 345 -43.39 -19.17 25.74
C LYS A 345 -44.75 -19.74 25.31
N ILE A 346 -45.24 -19.34 24.15
CA ILE A 346 -46.52 -19.83 23.58
C ILE A 346 -46.49 -21.36 23.44
N LEU A 347 -45.43 -21.92 22.87
CA LEU A 347 -45.29 -23.36 22.67
C LEU A 347 -45.19 -24.11 24.02
N SER A 348 -44.46 -23.54 24.99
CA SER A 348 -44.33 -24.14 26.33
C SER A 348 -45.67 -24.22 27.05
N GLU A 349 -46.47 -23.16 26.97
CA GLU A 349 -47.81 -23.16 27.55
C GLU A 349 -48.72 -24.13 26.80
N LYS A 350 -48.71 -24.16 25.46
CA LYS A 350 -49.49 -25.16 24.69
C LYS A 350 -49.15 -26.61 25.09
N ASN A 351 -47.86 -26.92 25.24
CA ASN A 351 -47.41 -28.25 25.67
C ASN A 351 -47.89 -28.57 27.09
N LEU A 352 -47.80 -27.62 28.01
CA LEU A 352 -48.30 -27.76 29.38
C LEU A 352 -49.81 -28.04 29.39
N LEU A 353 -50.57 -27.25 28.65
CA LEU A 353 -52.03 -27.39 28.58
C LEU A 353 -52.46 -28.71 27.93
N SER A 354 -51.75 -29.16 26.89
CA SER A 354 -51.99 -30.46 26.28
C SER A 354 -51.73 -31.61 27.27
N LYS A 355 -50.65 -31.53 28.05
CA LYS A 355 -50.35 -32.50 29.12
C LYS A 355 -51.40 -32.49 30.23
N ALA A 356 -51.83 -31.31 30.67
CA ALA A 356 -52.86 -31.15 31.69
C ALA A 356 -54.22 -31.70 31.21
N TYR A 357 -54.58 -31.47 29.95
CA TYR A 357 -55.81 -32.01 29.36
C TYR A 357 -55.79 -33.54 29.26
N LYS A 358 -54.67 -34.14 28.82
CA LYS A 358 -54.50 -35.60 28.83
C LYS A 358 -54.62 -36.17 30.25
N ALA A 359 -53.96 -35.53 31.23
CA ALA A 359 -54.04 -35.95 32.62
C ALA A 359 -55.47 -35.85 33.18
N PHE A 360 -56.24 -34.82 32.79
CA PHE A 360 -57.66 -34.68 33.16
C PHE A 360 -58.52 -35.82 32.60
N GLN A 361 -58.25 -36.28 31.38
CA GLN A 361 -58.97 -37.38 30.74
C GLN A 361 -58.71 -38.72 31.46
N GLU A 362 -57.51 -38.92 31.99
CA GLU A 362 -57.14 -40.12 32.74
C GLU A 362 -57.68 -40.10 34.17
N ASP A 363 -57.43 -39.02 34.91
CA ASP A 363 -57.96 -38.79 36.25
C ASP A 363 -58.03 -37.28 36.55
N PRO A 364 -59.24 -36.72 36.77
CA PRO A 364 -59.42 -35.29 37.05
C PRO A 364 -58.56 -34.74 38.18
N LYS A 365 -58.14 -35.54 39.16
CA LYS A 365 -57.26 -35.08 40.26
C LYS A 365 -55.82 -34.82 39.81
N GLN A 366 -55.36 -35.44 38.72
CA GLN A 366 -53.98 -35.27 38.25
C GLN A 366 -53.68 -33.86 37.74
N VAL A 367 -54.70 -33.07 37.41
CA VAL A 367 -54.53 -31.68 36.96
C VAL A 367 -53.94 -30.75 38.03
N LEU A 368 -54.02 -31.15 39.30
CA LEU A 368 -53.38 -30.44 40.43
C LEU A 368 -51.87 -30.30 40.21
N LYS A 369 -51.22 -31.34 39.67
CA LYS A 369 -49.77 -31.36 39.36
C LYS A 369 -49.38 -30.30 38.34
N PHE A 370 -50.34 -29.82 37.54
CA PHE A 370 -50.16 -28.80 36.51
C PHE A 370 -50.67 -27.42 36.95
N GLY A 371 -51.17 -27.29 38.18
CA GLY A 371 -51.65 -26.03 38.75
C GLY A 371 -53.11 -25.69 38.45
N PHE A 372 -53.92 -26.70 38.12
CA PHE A 372 -55.36 -26.55 37.93
C PHE A 372 -56.15 -27.18 39.06
N THR A 373 -57.37 -26.70 39.28
CA THR A 373 -58.33 -27.34 40.19
C THR A 373 -59.31 -28.20 39.40
N PRO A 374 -59.62 -29.45 39.83
CA PRO A 374 -60.51 -30.34 39.07
C PRO A 374 -61.89 -29.75 38.80
N THR A 375 -62.45 -29.02 39.77
CA THR A 375 -63.80 -28.43 39.70
C THR A 375 -63.92 -27.29 38.69
N HIS A 376 -62.87 -26.49 38.51
CA HIS A 376 -62.86 -25.33 37.60
C HIS A 376 -61.97 -25.56 36.37
N PHE A 377 -61.51 -26.80 36.14
CA PHE A 377 -60.51 -27.12 35.12
C PHE A 377 -60.90 -26.58 33.75
N LEU A 378 -62.09 -26.91 33.23
CA LEU A 378 -62.53 -26.48 31.91
C LEU A 378 -62.61 -24.95 31.75
N ALA A 379 -63.04 -24.24 32.78
CA ALA A 379 -63.12 -22.77 32.77
C ALA A 379 -61.72 -22.13 32.78
N GLN A 380 -60.84 -22.60 33.69
CA GLN A 380 -59.43 -22.19 33.74
C GLN A 380 -58.73 -22.47 32.40
N MET A 381 -58.98 -23.66 31.83
CA MET A 381 -58.42 -24.11 30.56
C MET A 381 -58.87 -23.22 29.40
N LYS A 382 -60.18 -22.94 29.30
CA LYS A 382 -60.73 -22.01 28.30
C LYS A 382 -60.09 -20.62 28.37
N ASN A 383 -59.90 -20.07 29.57
CA ASN A 383 -59.29 -18.77 29.77
C ASN A 383 -57.82 -18.74 29.30
N LYS A 384 -57.03 -19.76 29.66
CA LYS A 384 -55.62 -19.87 29.23
C LYS A 384 -55.49 -20.09 27.71
N VAL A 385 -56.35 -20.92 27.11
CA VAL A 385 -56.37 -21.12 25.64
C VAL A 385 -56.69 -19.83 24.91
N THR A 386 -57.66 -19.05 25.42
CA THR A 386 -58.01 -17.76 24.82
C THR A 386 -56.86 -16.78 24.89
N SER A 387 -56.19 -16.69 26.04
CA SER A 387 -54.98 -15.86 26.21
C SER A 387 -53.86 -16.28 25.24
N ILE A 388 -53.61 -17.58 25.09
CA ILE A 388 -52.61 -18.09 24.14
C ILE A 388 -52.96 -17.74 22.70
N LYS A 389 -54.22 -17.82 22.29
CA LYS A 389 -54.65 -17.44 20.93
C LYS A 389 -54.31 -15.97 20.63
N VAL A 390 -54.55 -15.07 21.59
CA VAL A 390 -54.19 -13.65 21.46
C VAL A 390 -52.66 -13.47 21.34
N MET A 391 -51.90 -14.16 22.19
CA MET A 391 -50.43 -14.11 22.12
C MET A 391 -49.90 -14.67 20.79
N GLU A 392 -50.48 -15.76 20.29
CA GLU A 392 -50.12 -16.39 19.02
C GLU A 392 -50.43 -15.50 17.81
N GLN A 393 -51.59 -14.84 17.80
CA GLN A 393 -51.94 -13.86 16.78
C GLN A 393 -50.93 -12.70 16.76
N LYS A 394 -50.64 -12.13 17.93
CA LYS A 394 -49.65 -11.04 18.06
C LYS A 394 -48.26 -11.48 17.60
N ASN A 395 -47.79 -12.64 18.05
CA ASN A 395 -46.48 -13.17 17.66
C ASN A 395 -46.40 -13.45 16.15
N SER A 396 -47.49 -13.92 15.54
CA SER A 396 -47.57 -14.14 14.09
C SER A 396 -47.56 -12.84 13.31
N GLU A 397 -48.23 -11.81 13.81
CA GLU A 397 -48.22 -10.47 13.25
C GLU A 397 -46.83 -9.83 13.35
N ASP A 398 -46.18 -9.92 14.50
CA ASP A 398 -44.82 -9.43 14.72
C ASP A 398 -43.82 -10.17 13.81
N LEU A 399 -43.97 -11.49 13.65
CA LEU A 399 -43.15 -12.27 12.71
C LEU A 399 -43.36 -11.83 11.27
N ARG A 400 -44.61 -11.58 10.85
CA ARG A 400 -44.92 -11.08 9.51
C ARG A 400 -44.31 -9.70 9.27
N LYS A 401 -44.40 -8.78 10.23
CA LYS A 401 -43.79 -7.44 10.16
C LYS A 401 -42.26 -7.54 10.08
N TYR A 402 -41.66 -8.39 10.92
CA TYR A 402 -40.22 -8.65 10.89
C TYR A 402 -39.77 -9.22 9.54
N SER A 403 -40.44 -10.25 9.03
CA SER A 403 -40.11 -10.86 7.75
C SER A 403 -40.24 -9.88 6.60
N LEU A 404 -41.30 -9.07 6.57
CA LEU A 404 -41.46 -8.02 5.57
C LEU A 404 -40.34 -6.98 5.64
N LEU A 405 -39.93 -6.59 6.85
CA LEU A 405 -38.85 -5.63 7.05
C LEU A 405 -37.50 -6.21 6.59
N LEU A 406 -37.23 -7.47 6.95
CA LEU A 406 -36.02 -8.17 6.54
C LEU A 406 -35.96 -8.34 5.03
N ASP A 407 -37.04 -8.80 4.40
CA ASP A 407 -37.14 -8.97 2.95
C ASP A 407 -36.86 -7.66 2.21
N LYS A 408 -37.48 -6.56 2.64
CA LYS A 408 -37.19 -5.22 2.10
C LYS A 408 -35.72 -4.82 2.31
N SER A 409 -35.12 -5.11 3.46
CA SER A 409 -33.71 -4.80 3.71
C SER A 409 -32.76 -5.60 2.82
N VAL A 410 -33.06 -6.88 2.59
CA VAL A 410 -32.32 -7.76 1.68
C VAL A 410 -32.46 -7.26 0.25
N LYS A 411 -33.68 -6.90 -0.17
CA LYS A 411 -33.92 -6.34 -1.51
C LYS A 411 -33.17 -5.04 -1.75
N ALA A 412 -33.16 -4.14 -0.77
CA ALA A 412 -32.38 -2.91 -0.85
C ALA A 412 -30.86 -3.18 -0.96
N LEU A 413 -30.36 -4.18 -0.22
CA LEU A 413 -28.96 -4.60 -0.31
C LEU A 413 -28.64 -5.22 -1.67
N GLU A 414 -29.50 -6.07 -2.23
CA GLU A 414 -29.35 -6.64 -3.58
C GLU A 414 -29.26 -5.54 -4.64
N VAL A 415 -30.15 -4.56 -4.58
CA VAL A 415 -30.16 -3.41 -5.49
C VAL A 415 -28.82 -2.66 -5.42
N GLN A 416 -28.34 -2.33 -4.21
CA GLN A 416 -27.07 -1.63 -4.03
C GLN A 416 -25.86 -2.49 -4.41
N ARG A 417 -25.92 -3.81 -4.18
CA ARG A 417 -24.88 -4.76 -4.59
C ARG A 417 -24.73 -4.76 -6.10
N GLU A 418 -25.84 -4.91 -6.83
CA GLU A 418 -25.84 -4.89 -8.30
C GLU A 418 -25.35 -3.55 -8.86
N LEU A 419 -25.78 -2.42 -8.26
CA LEU A 419 -25.28 -1.10 -8.64
C LEU A 419 -23.76 -0.99 -8.42
N THR A 420 -23.27 -1.44 -7.26
CA THR A 420 -21.84 -1.41 -6.94
C THR A 420 -21.02 -2.27 -7.89
N GLU A 421 -21.49 -3.49 -8.20
CA GLU A 421 -20.85 -4.38 -9.17
C GLU A 421 -20.78 -3.74 -10.57
N LYS A 422 -21.86 -3.07 -11.02
CA LYS A 422 -21.88 -2.35 -12.30
C LYS A 422 -20.97 -1.12 -12.30
N GLU A 423 -20.99 -0.31 -11.23
CA GLU A 423 -20.08 0.84 -11.06
C GLU A 423 -18.61 0.38 -11.08
N PHE A 424 -18.31 -0.76 -10.45
CA PHE A 424 -16.99 -1.36 -10.46
C PHE A 424 -16.60 -1.87 -11.86
N LEU A 425 -17.51 -2.52 -12.59
CA LEU A 425 -17.24 -2.98 -13.96
C LEU A 425 -16.97 -1.83 -14.93
N VAL A 426 -17.63 -0.68 -14.76
CA VAL A 426 -17.32 0.53 -15.54
C VAL A 426 -15.88 0.99 -15.31
N LEU A 427 -15.41 0.95 -14.06
CA LEU A 427 -14.04 1.36 -13.71
C LEU A 427 -12.96 0.40 -14.17
N TYR A 428 -13.18 -0.90 -14.00
CA TYR A 428 -12.12 -1.90 -14.14
C TYR A 428 -12.21 -2.71 -15.43
N GLN A 429 -13.36 -2.68 -16.12
CA GLN A 429 -13.67 -3.41 -17.36
C GLN A 429 -13.40 -4.94 -17.30
N VAL A 430 -13.09 -5.46 -16.12
CA VAL A 430 -12.69 -6.84 -15.83
C VAL A 430 -13.34 -7.27 -14.51
N ASN A 431 -13.86 -8.49 -14.47
CA ASN A 431 -14.42 -9.07 -13.25
C ASN A 431 -13.33 -9.80 -12.45
N TYR A 432 -12.74 -9.11 -11.47
CA TYR A 432 -11.66 -9.65 -10.63
C TYR A 432 -12.09 -10.76 -9.63
N LYS A 433 -13.38 -11.13 -9.58
CA LYS A 433 -13.94 -12.09 -8.60
C LYS A 433 -13.53 -11.78 -7.15
N ILE A 434 -13.66 -10.52 -6.74
CA ILE A 434 -13.39 -10.05 -5.36
C ILE A 434 -14.71 -9.79 -4.61
N PRO A 435 -14.71 -9.72 -3.26
CA PRO A 435 -15.91 -9.39 -2.49
C PRO A 435 -16.50 -8.02 -2.86
N VAL A 436 -17.82 -7.88 -2.86
CA VAL A 436 -18.51 -6.61 -3.19
C VAL A 436 -18.15 -5.48 -2.23
N ASP A 437 -17.77 -5.81 -1.00
CA ASP A 437 -17.27 -4.84 -0.02
C ASP A 437 -15.97 -4.17 -0.49
N GLU A 438 -15.05 -4.95 -1.06
CA GLU A 438 -13.82 -4.44 -1.67
C GLU A 438 -14.12 -3.62 -2.93
N MET A 439 -15.06 -4.10 -3.76
CA MET A 439 -15.54 -3.35 -4.94
C MET A 439 -16.12 -1.99 -4.55
N TYR A 440 -16.96 -1.94 -3.50
CA TYR A 440 -17.53 -0.70 -2.99
C TYR A 440 -16.43 0.27 -2.58
N HIS A 441 -15.44 -0.18 -1.79
CA HIS A 441 -14.35 0.67 -1.34
C HIS A 441 -13.49 1.18 -2.50
N ALA A 442 -13.26 0.37 -3.53
CA ALA A 442 -12.58 0.79 -4.74
C ALA A 442 -13.38 1.86 -5.52
N VAL A 443 -14.70 1.68 -5.66
CA VAL A 443 -15.57 2.69 -6.30
C VAL A 443 -15.61 3.99 -5.50
N GLN A 444 -15.70 3.92 -4.16
CA GLN A 444 -15.67 5.13 -3.32
C GLN A 444 -14.30 5.83 -3.39
N TYR A 445 -13.20 5.08 -3.37
CA TYR A 445 -11.87 5.66 -3.55
C TYR A 445 -11.78 6.45 -4.85
N PHE A 446 -12.28 5.91 -5.95
CA PHE A 446 -12.33 6.63 -7.23
C PHE A 446 -13.25 7.87 -7.16
N LYS A 447 -14.43 7.76 -6.55
CA LYS A 447 -15.34 8.90 -6.38
C LYS A 447 -14.70 10.05 -5.60
N ASP A 448 -13.92 9.73 -4.58
CA ASP A 448 -13.29 10.70 -3.68
C ASP A 448 -11.98 11.27 -4.23
N THR A 449 -11.16 10.42 -4.87
CA THR A 449 -9.76 10.76 -5.22
C THR A 449 -9.50 10.86 -6.71
N SER A 450 -10.47 10.50 -7.55
CA SER A 450 -10.30 10.39 -9.01
C SER A 450 -9.31 9.32 -9.47
N GLN A 451 -8.82 8.47 -8.57
CA GLN A 451 -7.81 7.46 -8.88
C GLN A 451 -8.39 6.05 -8.86
N VAL A 452 -7.90 5.18 -9.74
CA VAL A 452 -8.24 3.75 -9.79
C VAL A 452 -7.12 2.96 -9.12
N LEU A 453 -7.47 2.13 -8.14
CA LEU A 453 -6.51 1.28 -7.41
C LEU A 453 -6.17 0.05 -8.23
N ASN A 454 -4.94 -0.44 -8.18
CA ASN A 454 -4.65 -1.76 -8.74
C ASN A 454 -5.24 -2.88 -7.85
N LYS A 455 -5.31 -4.11 -8.37
CA LYS A 455 -5.94 -5.26 -7.67
C LYS A 455 -5.39 -5.48 -6.25
N GLU A 456 -4.09 -5.34 -6.06
CA GLU A 456 -3.43 -5.56 -4.75
C GLU A 456 -3.70 -4.41 -3.77
N GLU A 457 -3.84 -3.19 -4.30
CA GLU A 457 -4.19 -1.99 -3.55
C GLU A 457 -5.65 -1.97 -3.12
N ILE A 458 -6.58 -2.49 -3.94
CA ILE A 458 -8.00 -2.60 -3.60
C ILE A 458 -8.17 -3.35 -2.26
N SER A 459 -7.60 -4.55 -2.16
CA SER A 459 -7.74 -5.36 -0.94
C SER A 459 -7.04 -4.72 0.26
N LYS A 460 -5.90 -4.04 0.07
CA LYS A 460 -5.21 -3.31 1.15
C LYS A 460 -6.04 -2.11 1.63
N TYR A 461 -6.58 -1.32 0.70
CA TYR A 461 -7.39 -0.15 1.01
C TYR A 461 -8.70 -0.55 1.69
N ALA A 462 -9.40 -1.56 1.16
CA ALA A 462 -10.61 -2.09 1.79
C ALA A 462 -10.35 -2.57 3.22
N LYS A 463 -9.26 -3.30 3.47
CA LYS A 463 -8.84 -3.70 4.82
C LYS A 463 -8.58 -2.50 5.73
N SER A 464 -7.95 -1.43 5.23
CA SER A 464 -7.72 -0.21 6.01
C SER A 464 -9.02 0.50 6.41
N LYS A 465 -10.08 0.39 5.61
CA LYS A 465 -11.42 0.94 5.88
C LYS A 465 -12.33 -0.02 6.66
N GLY A 466 -12.02 -1.31 6.63
CA GLY A 466 -12.75 -2.39 7.30
C GLY A 466 -12.25 -2.72 8.71
N ASN A 467 -11.21 -2.04 9.21
CA ASN A 467 -10.71 -2.17 10.58
C ASN A 467 -11.68 -1.54 11.61
N GLU A 468 -12.90 -2.07 11.69
CA GLU A 468 -13.76 -1.93 12.87
C GLU A 468 -14.90 -2.97 12.96
N ILE A 469 -15.04 -3.90 12.00
CA ILE A 469 -16.12 -4.91 12.03
C ILE A 469 -15.52 -6.29 11.84
N HIS A 470 -14.78 -6.81 12.82
CA HIS A 470 -14.60 -8.27 13.09
C HIS A 470 -13.76 -8.49 14.36
N LYS A 471 -13.99 -7.72 15.43
CA LYS A 471 -13.35 -8.00 16.74
C LYS A 471 -14.19 -8.85 17.70
N ASN A 472 -15.45 -9.13 17.38
CA ASN A 472 -16.39 -9.73 18.33
C ASN A 472 -17.23 -10.89 17.78
N VAL A 473 -16.88 -11.50 16.63
CA VAL A 473 -17.56 -12.74 16.21
C VAL A 473 -16.91 -13.88 16.97
N PRO A 474 -17.60 -14.54 17.92
CA PRO A 474 -17.01 -15.65 18.67
C PRO A 474 -16.67 -16.76 17.68
N SER A 475 -15.51 -17.38 17.82
CA SER A 475 -15.12 -18.51 16.98
C SER A 475 -16.18 -19.62 17.07
N LEU A 476 -16.23 -20.53 16.09
CA LEU A 476 -17.11 -21.70 16.17
C LEU A 476 -16.89 -22.48 17.48
N SER A 477 -15.65 -22.53 17.97
CA SER A 477 -15.30 -23.09 19.28
C SER A 477 -15.93 -22.32 20.45
N ASP A 478 -15.87 -20.99 20.45
CA ASP A 478 -16.46 -20.15 21.49
C ASP A 478 -18.00 -20.24 21.50
N GLN A 479 -18.62 -20.24 20.31
CA GLN A 479 -20.06 -20.43 20.18
C GLN A 479 -20.51 -21.76 20.78
N THR A 480 -19.76 -22.84 20.50
CA THR A 480 -20.05 -24.18 20.98
C THR A 480 -19.91 -24.30 22.51
N LYS A 481 -18.85 -23.71 23.09
CA LYS A 481 -18.67 -23.61 24.56
C LYS A 481 -19.82 -22.84 25.22
N ASN A 482 -20.21 -21.70 24.65
CA ASN A 482 -21.29 -20.87 25.18
C ASN A 482 -22.65 -21.59 25.15
N ILE A 483 -22.94 -22.36 24.09
CA ILE A 483 -24.15 -23.19 24.00
C ILE A 483 -24.12 -24.30 25.07
N SER A 484 -22.99 -24.99 25.25
CA SER A 484 -22.85 -26.05 26.27
C SER A 484 -23.10 -25.51 27.69
N LYS A 485 -22.50 -24.35 28.03
CA LYS A 485 -22.77 -23.65 29.30
C LYS A 485 -24.24 -23.29 29.45
N SER A 486 -24.90 -22.83 28.39
CA SER A 486 -26.32 -22.45 28.41
C SER A 486 -27.23 -23.65 28.70
N ILE A 487 -26.95 -24.83 28.14
CA ILE A 487 -27.67 -26.08 28.42
C ILE A 487 -27.58 -26.42 29.92
N PHE A 488 -26.38 -26.36 30.49
CA PHE A 488 -26.17 -26.65 31.91
C PHE A 488 -26.94 -25.70 32.84
N ILE A 489 -26.95 -24.41 32.51
CA ILE A 489 -27.71 -23.39 33.25
C ILE A 489 -29.21 -23.70 33.20
N LEU A 490 -29.73 -24.09 32.03
CA LEU A 490 -31.13 -24.47 31.87
C LEU A 490 -31.50 -25.72 32.67
N ASP A 491 -30.61 -26.73 32.72
CA ASP A 491 -30.83 -27.93 33.55
C ASP A 491 -30.98 -27.58 35.04
N ARG A 492 -30.10 -26.71 35.57
CA ARG A 492 -30.23 -26.21 36.94
C ARG A 492 -31.51 -25.40 37.15
N ALA A 493 -31.87 -24.56 36.18
CA ALA A 493 -33.10 -23.77 36.25
C ALA A 493 -34.34 -24.67 36.29
N ILE A 494 -34.37 -25.75 35.49
CA ILE A 494 -35.42 -26.77 35.52
C ILE A 494 -35.51 -27.43 36.89
N GLN A 495 -34.39 -27.87 37.48
CA GLN A 495 -34.38 -28.50 38.81
C GLN A 495 -34.86 -27.53 39.90
N LYS A 496 -34.46 -26.25 39.82
CA LYS A 496 -34.94 -25.22 40.74
C LYS A 496 -36.45 -25.05 40.66
N GLN A 497 -37.02 -24.97 39.45
CA GLN A 497 -38.47 -24.85 39.29
C GLN A 497 -39.21 -26.13 39.72
N ARG A 498 -38.64 -27.32 39.53
CA ARG A 498 -39.21 -28.57 40.07
C ARG A 498 -39.34 -28.55 41.59
N LYS A 499 -38.37 -27.97 42.30
CA LYS A 499 -38.49 -27.77 43.76
C LYS A 499 -39.61 -26.79 44.11
N VAL A 500 -39.74 -25.69 43.37
CA VAL A 500 -40.85 -24.73 43.54
C VAL A 500 -42.21 -25.40 43.33
N ILE A 501 -42.34 -26.26 42.33
CA ILE A 501 -43.56 -27.04 42.06
C ILE A 501 -43.90 -27.92 43.26
N LEU A 502 -42.95 -28.70 43.78
CA LEU A 502 -43.18 -29.58 44.92
C LEU A 502 -43.64 -28.82 46.17
N ASN A 503 -42.96 -27.72 46.52
CA ASN A 503 -43.32 -26.92 47.69
C ASN A 503 -44.68 -26.24 47.52
N SER A 504 -44.95 -25.66 46.34
CA SER A 504 -46.22 -24.98 46.07
C SER A 504 -47.41 -25.94 46.03
N LEU A 505 -47.19 -27.19 45.62
CA LEU A 505 -48.19 -28.26 45.70
C LEU A 505 -48.54 -28.61 47.16
N GLN A 506 -47.54 -28.69 48.04
CA GLN A 506 -47.76 -28.93 49.48
C GLN A 506 -48.57 -27.78 50.12
N GLU A 507 -48.29 -26.55 49.71
CA GLU A 507 -48.99 -25.34 50.19
C GLU A 507 -50.33 -25.08 49.47
N GLN A 508 -50.75 -25.96 48.54
CA GLN A 508 -51.97 -25.82 47.73
C GLN A 508 -52.05 -24.50 46.92
N LYS A 509 -50.90 -23.91 46.57
CA LYS A 509 -50.80 -22.68 45.76
C LYS A 509 -50.76 -23.01 44.27
N TYR A 510 -51.91 -23.40 43.71
CA TYR A 510 -52.01 -23.93 42.34
C TYR A 510 -51.59 -22.94 41.24
N ASP A 511 -51.80 -21.63 41.42
CA ASP A 511 -51.32 -20.62 40.47
C ASP A 511 -49.78 -20.60 40.36
N LEU A 512 -49.08 -20.75 41.50
CA LEU A 512 -47.62 -20.84 41.52
C LEU A 512 -47.12 -22.14 40.88
N VAL A 513 -47.86 -23.25 41.07
CA VAL A 513 -47.59 -24.53 40.41
C VAL A 513 -47.71 -24.38 38.89
N TYR A 514 -48.74 -23.68 38.41
CA TYR A 514 -48.92 -23.42 36.98
C TYR A 514 -47.76 -22.59 36.40
N GLU A 515 -47.40 -21.47 37.04
CA GLU A 515 -46.31 -20.61 36.58
C GLU A 515 -44.93 -21.30 36.62
N ALA A 516 -44.69 -22.14 37.63
CA ALA A 516 -43.45 -22.92 37.71
C ALA A 516 -43.39 -24.03 36.64
N ASN A 517 -44.50 -24.73 36.38
CA ASN A 517 -44.58 -25.72 35.30
C ASN A 517 -44.38 -25.09 33.91
N LYS A 518 -44.97 -23.91 33.68
CA LYS A 518 -44.77 -23.12 32.47
C LYS A 518 -43.29 -22.79 32.26
N LYS A 519 -42.58 -22.33 33.29
CA LYS A 519 -41.13 -22.09 33.23
C LYS A 519 -40.34 -23.36 32.94
N VAL A 520 -40.71 -24.49 33.54
CA VAL A 520 -40.07 -25.80 33.27
C VAL A 520 -40.20 -26.17 31.79
N GLU A 521 -41.40 -26.09 31.22
CA GLU A 521 -41.62 -26.40 29.81
C GLU A 521 -40.90 -25.40 28.88
N GLN A 522 -40.83 -24.13 29.27
CA GLN A 522 -40.08 -23.12 28.54
C GLN A 522 -38.58 -23.45 28.51
N TYR A 523 -37.98 -23.76 29.66
CA TYR A 523 -36.57 -24.12 29.75
C TYR A 523 -36.25 -25.42 29.02
N LYS A 524 -37.15 -26.41 29.02
CA LYS A 524 -36.98 -27.65 28.24
C LYS A 524 -36.91 -27.37 26.74
N LEU A 525 -37.81 -26.54 26.20
CA LEU A 525 -37.80 -26.18 24.79
C LEU A 525 -36.55 -25.38 24.38
N GLN A 526 -36.10 -24.45 25.24
CA GLN A 526 -34.84 -23.72 25.01
C GLN A 526 -33.64 -24.67 25.03
N ARG A 527 -33.63 -25.62 25.96
CA ARG A 527 -32.59 -26.64 26.09
C ARG A 527 -32.53 -27.53 24.84
N GLU A 528 -33.67 -28.04 24.37
CA GLU A 528 -33.74 -28.86 23.15
C GLU A 528 -33.22 -28.11 21.91
N ARG A 529 -33.54 -26.82 21.77
CA ARG A 529 -32.99 -25.97 20.71
C ARG A 529 -31.46 -25.88 20.82
N HIS A 530 -30.94 -25.57 22.00
CA HIS A 530 -29.50 -25.50 22.23
C HIS A 530 -28.80 -26.85 22.00
N GLU A 531 -29.41 -27.97 22.34
CA GLU A 531 -28.87 -29.31 22.04
C GLU A 531 -28.76 -29.54 20.53
N LYS A 532 -29.74 -29.08 19.75
CA LYS A 532 -29.70 -29.17 18.29
C LYS A 532 -28.61 -28.29 17.69
N ASP A 533 -28.48 -27.04 18.16
CA ASP A 533 -27.43 -26.11 17.73
C ASP A 533 -26.04 -26.66 18.10
N LEU A 534 -25.90 -27.20 19.31
CA LEU A 534 -24.68 -27.86 19.79
C LEU A 534 -24.29 -29.04 18.89
N ALA A 535 -25.25 -29.92 18.56
CA ALA A 535 -25.01 -31.06 17.68
C ALA A 535 -24.55 -30.63 16.28
N GLY A 536 -25.15 -29.56 15.74
CA GLY A 536 -24.74 -28.96 14.46
C GLY A 536 -23.30 -28.45 14.47
N ASN A 537 -22.95 -27.63 15.47
CA ASN A 537 -21.60 -27.08 15.61
C ASN A 537 -20.54 -28.17 15.80
N VAL A 538 -20.84 -29.17 16.65
CA VAL A 538 -19.96 -30.31 16.87
C VAL A 538 -19.77 -31.11 15.57
N GLY A 539 -20.81 -31.27 14.77
CA GLY A 539 -20.71 -31.91 13.45
C GLY A 539 -19.72 -31.19 12.53
N LEU A 540 -19.79 -29.86 12.45
CA LEU A 540 -18.85 -29.07 11.65
C LEU A 540 -17.41 -29.18 12.15
N ILE A 541 -17.21 -29.08 13.47
CA ILE A 541 -15.86 -29.22 14.07
C ILE A 541 -15.30 -30.62 13.82
N LYS A 542 -16.13 -31.67 13.87
CA LYS A 542 -15.69 -33.03 13.56
C LYS A 542 -15.20 -33.14 12.12
N VAL A 543 -15.92 -32.56 11.15
CA VAL A 543 -15.50 -32.56 9.74
C VAL A 543 -14.14 -31.89 9.57
N GLU A 544 -13.95 -30.74 10.23
CA GLU A 544 -12.68 -30.02 10.22
C GLU A 544 -11.52 -30.85 10.81
N LEU A 545 -11.73 -31.51 11.95
CA LEU A 545 -10.70 -32.33 12.59
C LEU A 545 -10.45 -33.66 11.87
N GLN A 546 -11.41 -34.16 11.08
CA GLN A 546 -11.33 -35.49 10.46
C GLN A 546 -10.15 -35.62 9.49
N SER A 547 -9.68 -34.52 8.88
CA SER A 547 -8.49 -34.50 8.03
C SER A 547 -7.16 -34.59 8.79
N HIS A 548 -7.18 -34.39 10.12
CA HIS A 548 -5.98 -34.25 10.94
C HIS A 548 -5.75 -35.40 11.92
N TYR A 549 -6.77 -36.24 12.15
CA TYR A 549 -6.67 -37.40 13.02
C TYR A 549 -6.74 -38.70 12.22
N SER A 550 -5.85 -39.66 12.56
CA SER A 550 -5.82 -40.98 11.91
C SER A 550 -7.00 -41.87 12.30
N ASP A 551 -7.63 -41.61 13.45
CA ASP A 551 -8.71 -42.39 14.04
C ASP A 551 -10.05 -41.66 13.91
N SER A 552 -11.17 -42.40 13.83
CA SER A 552 -12.51 -41.81 13.59
C SER A 552 -13.02 -41.06 14.83
N LEU A 553 -13.52 -39.84 14.61
CA LEU A 553 -14.16 -39.00 15.63
C LEU A 553 -15.65 -39.34 15.85
N GLU A 554 -16.20 -40.31 15.11
CA GLU A 554 -17.63 -40.66 15.16
C GLU A 554 -18.06 -41.20 16.52
N SER A 555 -17.17 -41.93 17.20
CA SER A 555 -17.43 -42.52 18.52
C SER A 555 -17.57 -41.48 19.64
N ILE A 556 -17.03 -40.27 19.46
CA ILE A 556 -17.04 -39.21 20.48
C ILE A 556 -18.35 -38.42 20.37
N LYS A 557 -19.30 -38.66 21.26
CA LYS A 557 -20.58 -37.91 21.29
C LYS A 557 -20.52 -36.62 22.12
N ASN A 558 -19.50 -36.46 22.96
CA ASN A 558 -19.38 -35.31 23.86
C ASN A 558 -18.81 -34.09 23.11
N ALA A 559 -19.55 -32.98 23.12
CA ALA A 559 -19.18 -31.74 22.46
C ALA A 559 -17.90 -31.10 23.02
N GLU A 560 -17.72 -31.15 24.34
CA GLU A 560 -16.58 -30.53 25.02
C GLU A 560 -15.27 -31.24 24.68
N LEU A 561 -15.34 -32.56 24.48
CA LEU A 561 -14.20 -33.33 24.00
C LEU A 561 -13.73 -32.93 22.61
N ILE A 562 -14.68 -32.78 21.70
CA ILE A 562 -14.41 -32.36 20.33
C ILE A 562 -13.79 -30.95 20.33
N LEU A 563 -14.26 -30.05 21.21
CA LEU A 563 -13.69 -28.72 21.38
C LEU A 563 -12.26 -28.72 21.90
N GLN A 564 -11.93 -29.60 22.84
CA GLN A 564 -10.59 -29.69 23.42
C GLN A 564 -9.60 -30.37 22.47
N LEU A 565 -10.05 -31.35 21.69
CA LEU A 565 -9.27 -31.90 20.58
C LEU A 565 -9.00 -30.83 19.51
N LYS A 566 -9.99 -29.97 19.23
CA LYS A 566 -9.81 -28.80 18.35
C LYS A 566 -8.80 -27.81 18.90
N ASP A 567 -8.92 -27.40 20.17
CA ASP A 567 -8.00 -26.47 20.81
C ASP A 567 -6.55 -26.98 20.81
N ARG A 568 -6.35 -28.29 21.05
CA ARG A 568 -5.02 -28.92 20.95
C ARG A 568 -4.49 -28.90 19.53
N HIS A 569 -5.33 -29.19 18.54
CA HIS A 569 -4.95 -29.15 17.13
C HIS A 569 -4.55 -27.73 16.69
N GLU A 570 -5.37 -26.72 16.99
CA GLU A 570 -5.09 -25.31 16.68
C GLU A 570 -3.80 -24.81 17.33
N LYS A 571 -3.44 -25.33 18.51
CA LYS A 571 -2.19 -25.00 19.21
C LYS A 571 -0.97 -25.83 18.77
N GLY A 572 -1.12 -26.70 17.78
CA GLY A 572 -0.05 -27.58 17.30
C GLY A 572 0.38 -28.65 18.32
N LEU A 573 -0.45 -28.92 19.33
CA LEU A 573 -0.18 -29.88 20.41
C LEU A 573 -0.78 -31.27 20.14
N SER A 574 -1.50 -31.43 19.03
CA SER A 574 -2.14 -32.70 18.68
C SER A 574 -1.11 -33.74 18.26
N THR A 575 -1.28 -34.98 18.75
CA THR A 575 -0.46 -36.12 18.34
C THR A 575 -0.95 -36.78 17.05
N GLY A 576 -2.08 -36.31 16.49
CA GLY A 576 -2.74 -36.92 15.34
C GLY A 576 -3.49 -38.23 15.65
N ARG A 577 -3.49 -38.68 16.91
CA ARG A 577 -4.22 -39.87 17.37
C ARG A 577 -5.21 -39.50 18.48
N VAL A 578 -6.47 -39.87 18.28
CA VAL A 578 -7.58 -39.47 19.13
C VAL A 578 -7.44 -40.03 20.55
N ASP A 579 -7.06 -41.30 20.69
CA ASP A 579 -6.85 -41.94 22.01
C ASP A 579 -5.77 -41.25 22.84
N GLN A 580 -4.63 -40.94 22.22
CA GLN A 580 -3.50 -40.29 22.89
C GLN A 580 -3.82 -38.86 23.33
N ASP A 581 -4.44 -38.07 22.45
CA ASP A 581 -4.82 -36.70 22.80
C ASP A 581 -5.90 -36.66 23.89
N LEU A 582 -6.84 -37.62 23.90
CA LEU A 582 -7.85 -37.75 24.96
C LEU A 582 -7.23 -38.08 26.33
N HIS A 583 -6.25 -38.99 26.39
CA HIS A 583 -5.51 -39.27 27.63
C HIS A 583 -4.82 -38.02 28.20
N LEU A 584 -4.19 -37.23 27.33
CA LEU A 584 -3.53 -35.99 27.71
C LEU A 584 -4.53 -34.95 28.22
N ILE A 585 -5.69 -34.85 27.58
CA ILE A 585 -6.79 -33.99 28.03
C ILE A 585 -7.27 -34.38 29.42
N ILE A 586 -7.57 -35.67 29.65
CA ILE A 586 -8.09 -36.20 30.93
C ILE A 586 -7.09 -35.95 32.06
N SER A 587 -5.82 -36.31 31.85
CA SER A 587 -4.79 -36.15 32.87
C SER A 587 -4.58 -34.68 33.27
N LYS A 588 -4.74 -33.75 32.33
CA LYS A 588 -4.67 -32.31 32.62
C LYS A 588 -5.88 -31.85 33.44
N PHE A 589 -7.09 -32.28 33.06
CA PHE A 589 -8.32 -31.96 33.77
C PHE A 589 -8.36 -32.50 35.20
N GLU A 590 -7.87 -33.71 35.42
CA GLU A 590 -7.77 -34.31 36.77
C GLU A 590 -6.82 -33.52 37.66
N LYS A 591 -5.67 -33.08 37.12
CA LYS A 591 -4.71 -32.21 37.84
C LYS A 591 -5.29 -30.84 38.18
N GLU A 592 -6.04 -30.22 37.27
CA GLU A 592 -6.67 -28.92 37.49
C GLU A 592 -7.81 -29.01 38.53
N ASN A 593 -8.58 -30.10 38.55
CA ASN A 593 -9.64 -30.32 39.53
C ASN A 593 -9.14 -30.82 40.90
N ALA A 594 -7.96 -31.44 40.98
CA ALA A 594 -7.37 -31.88 42.24
C ALA A 594 -6.89 -30.70 43.12
N ASN A 595 -6.57 -29.55 42.54
CA ASN A 595 -5.96 -28.41 43.23
C ASN A 595 -6.96 -27.36 43.78
N THR A 596 -8.26 -27.65 43.86
CA THR A 596 -9.26 -26.65 44.29
C THR A 596 -10.16 -27.17 45.42
N SER A 597 -9.61 -27.25 46.62
CA SER A 597 -10.35 -27.51 47.88
C SER A 597 -10.75 -26.21 48.59
N ASP A 598 -11.24 -25.21 47.87
CA ASP A 598 -11.68 -23.94 48.47
C ASP A 598 -13.22 -23.85 48.47
N GLN A 599 -13.81 -23.77 49.67
CA GLN A 599 -15.26 -23.69 49.88
C GLN A 599 -15.81 -22.25 49.74
N THR A 600 -14.97 -21.27 49.43
CA THR A 600 -15.34 -19.85 49.31
C THR A 600 -15.72 -19.38 47.90
N LEU A 601 -15.86 -20.30 46.94
CA LEU A 601 -16.15 -19.98 45.54
C LEU A 601 -17.47 -19.22 45.37
N THR A 602 -17.48 -18.20 44.49
CA THR A 602 -18.71 -17.51 44.07
C THR A 602 -19.71 -18.48 43.44
N PRO A 603 -21.02 -18.17 43.43
CA PRO A 603 -22.02 -19.01 42.81
C PRO A 603 -21.64 -19.41 41.37
N GLU A 604 -21.12 -18.51 40.53
CA GLU A 604 -20.66 -18.86 39.18
C GLU A 604 -19.51 -19.87 39.18
N LYS A 605 -18.52 -19.72 40.07
CA LYS A 605 -17.38 -20.63 40.16
C LYS A 605 -17.77 -22.01 40.68
N GLN A 606 -18.78 -22.10 41.54
CA GLN A 606 -19.36 -23.39 41.96
C GLN A 606 -20.15 -24.08 40.83
N ILE A 607 -20.80 -23.30 39.96
CA ILE A 607 -21.44 -23.80 38.73
C ILE A 607 -20.37 -24.40 37.83
N GLU A 608 -19.29 -23.67 37.60
CA GLU A 608 -18.17 -24.07 36.74
C GLU A 608 -17.46 -25.34 37.24
N LYS A 609 -17.20 -25.44 38.55
CA LYS A 609 -16.60 -26.64 39.16
C LYS A 609 -17.45 -27.90 38.97
N ALA A 610 -18.76 -27.81 39.22
CA ALA A 610 -19.68 -28.94 39.03
C ALA A 610 -19.79 -29.36 37.56
N TYR A 611 -19.75 -28.40 36.64
CA TYR A 611 -19.69 -28.66 35.20
C TYR A 611 -18.41 -29.41 34.82
N SER A 612 -17.24 -28.96 35.30
CA SER A 612 -15.94 -29.62 35.08
C SER A 612 -15.89 -31.05 35.61
N GLN A 613 -16.45 -31.34 36.79
CA GLN A 613 -16.49 -32.69 37.35
C GLN A 613 -17.36 -33.65 36.51
N HIS A 614 -18.52 -33.17 36.04
CA HIS A 614 -19.38 -33.96 35.14
C HIS A 614 -18.69 -34.21 33.80
N ILE A 615 -17.90 -33.24 33.30
CA ILE A 615 -17.08 -33.43 32.11
C ILE A 615 -16.10 -34.59 32.33
N VAL A 616 -15.29 -34.57 33.40
CA VAL A 616 -14.27 -35.61 33.67
C VAL A 616 -14.86 -37.02 33.66
N SER A 617 -15.99 -37.24 34.33
CA SER A 617 -16.65 -38.54 34.31
C SER A 617 -17.08 -38.97 32.89
N GLY A 618 -17.53 -38.03 32.06
CA GLY A 618 -17.86 -38.29 30.67
C GLY A 618 -16.62 -38.53 29.80
N LEU A 619 -15.48 -37.88 30.10
CA LEU A 619 -14.22 -38.07 29.38
C LEU A 619 -13.73 -39.51 29.50
N LEU A 620 -13.71 -40.05 30.72
CA LEU A 620 -13.24 -41.40 31.03
C LEU A 620 -14.05 -42.48 30.28
N GLN A 621 -15.37 -42.31 30.21
CA GLN A 621 -16.24 -43.26 29.48
C GLN A 621 -15.99 -43.26 27.98
N VAL A 622 -15.72 -42.08 27.39
CA VAL A 622 -15.47 -41.96 25.95
C VAL A 622 -14.09 -42.50 25.58
N LEU A 623 -13.07 -42.25 26.41
CA LEU A 623 -11.72 -42.78 26.22
C LEU A 623 -11.73 -44.31 26.12
N ASP A 624 -12.41 -44.99 27.06
CA ASP A 624 -12.56 -46.45 27.04
C ASP A 624 -13.27 -46.95 25.76
N GLN A 625 -14.27 -46.22 25.25
CA GLN A 625 -14.93 -46.55 23.98
C GLN A 625 -14.00 -46.42 22.77
N VAL A 626 -13.21 -45.34 22.69
CA VAL A 626 -12.26 -45.09 21.59
C VAL A 626 -11.14 -46.14 21.59
N GLU A 627 -10.58 -46.46 22.76
CA GLU A 627 -9.55 -47.49 22.88
C GLU A 627 -10.04 -48.87 22.43
N ARG A 628 -11.28 -49.24 22.80
CA ARG A 628 -11.91 -50.49 22.34
C ARG A 628 -12.10 -50.51 20.83
N ALA A 629 -12.55 -49.40 20.23
CA ALA A 629 -12.73 -49.28 18.78
C ALA A 629 -11.39 -49.39 18.02
N ASN A 630 -10.33 -48.75 18.53
CA ASN A 630 -8.98 -48.79 17.95
C ASN A 630 -8.35 -50.19 18.07
N LYS A 631 -8.55 -50.91 19.18
CA LYS A 631 -8.14 -52.31 19.33
C LYS A 631 -8.84 -53.23 18.33
N ASN A 632 -10.12 -52.99 18.05
CA ASN A 632 -10.88 -53.76 17.06
C ASN A 632 -10.44 -53.48 15.61
N LYS A 633 -10.09 -52.23 15.26
CA LYS A 633 -9.51 -51.89 13.94
C LYS A 633 -8.14 -52.53 13.70
N LYS A 634 -7.29 -52.64 14.73
CA LYS A 634 -6.01 -53.36 14.64
C LYS A 634 -6.20 -54.87 14.44
N ARG A 635 -7.22 -55.48 15.07
CA ARG A 635 -7.56 -56.91 14.88
C ARG A 635 -8.20 -57.24 13.52
N GLY A 636 -8.83 -56.26 12.85
CA GLY A 636 -9.43 -56.45 11.52
C GLY A 636 -8.45 -56.43 10.34
N LYS A 637 -7.17 -56.07 10.55
CA LYS A 637 -6.14 -55.95 9.51
C LYS A 637 -5.12 -57.10 9.49
N ASP A 638 -5.36 -58.21 10.18
CA ASP A 638 -4.46 -59.39 10.12
C ASP A 638 -5.16 -60.61 9.47
N PRO A 639 -5.03 -60.80 8.14
CA PRO A 639 -5.45 -62.03 7.46
C PRO A 639 -4.51 -63.22 7.74
N THR A 640 -3.41 -63.00 8.47
CA THR A 640 -2.29 -63.93 8.61
C THR A 640 -2.34 -64.74 9.92
N GLU A 641 -2.95 -64.22 10.99
CA GLU A 641 -3.10 -64.99 12.25
C GLU A 641 -4.10 -66.16 12.15
N LYS A 642 -5.10 -66.09 11.26
CA LYS A 642 -6.04 -67.22 11.03
C LYS A 642 -5.43 -68.36 10.23
N LYS A 643 -4.31 -68.14 9.50
CA LYS A 643 -3.61 -69.17 8.73
C LYS A 643 -2.48 -69.86 9.52
N GLN A 644 -1.91 -69.21 10.53
CA GLN A 644 -0.87 -69.84 11.37
C GLN A 644 -1.42 -70.79 12.44
N ARG A 645 -2.65 -70.56 12.94
CA ARG A 645 -3.29 -71.50 13.89
C ARG A 645 -3.79 -72.82 13.28
N ARG A 646 -3.80 -72.98 11.95
CA ARG A 646 -4.13 -74.24 11.27
C ARG A 646 -2.91 -75.08 10.84
N ARG A 647 -1.68 -74.58 10.99
CA ARG A 647 -0.45 -75.30 10.62
C ARG A 647 0.37 -75.84 11.81
N TYR A 648 -0.04 -75.59 13.04
CA TYR A 648 0.62 -76.06 14.28
C TYR A 648 -0.29 -76.97 15.13
N ARG A 649 -1.11 -77.81 14.47
CA ARG A 649 -1.78 -78.96 15.07
C ARG A 649 -1.59 -80.17 14.15
N GLY A 650 -0.35 -80.61 14.08
CA GLY A 650 0.05 -81.82 13.40
C GLY A 650 1.52 -82.05 13.67
N GLN A 651 1.82 -83.20 14.29
CA GLN A 651 3.14 -83.77 14.57
C GLN A 651 3.81 -83.40 15.91
N HIS A 652 3.34 -84.09 16.97
CA HIS A 652 4.02 -85.15 17.73
C HIS A 652 3.31 -85.24 19.09
N LEU A 653 2.79 -86.40 19.52
CA LEU A 653 3.54 -87.57 19.95
C LEU A 653 2.78 -88.89 19.73
N ASP A 654 3.56 -89.93 19.46
CA ASP A 654 3.22 -91.35 19.40
C ASP A 654 2.76 -91.93 20.76
N HIS A 655 1.65 -92.66 20.76
CA HIS A 655 1.46 -94.01 21.31
C HIS A 655 0.03 -94.50 21.05
#